data_AF-A0A3B8Q8I5-F1
#
_entry.id   AF-A0A3B8Q8I5-F1
#
_cell.length_a   1.000
_cell.length_b   1.000
_cell.length_c   1.000
_cell.angle_alpha   90.00
_cell.angle_beta   90.00
_cell.angle_gamma   90.00
#
_symmetry.space_group_name_H-M   'P 1'
#
loop_
_entity.id
_entity.type
_entity.pdbx_description
1 polymer ?
#
loop_
_entity_poly.entity_id
_entity_poly.type
_entity_poly.pdbx_seq_one_letter_code
_entity_poly.pdbx_strand_id
1 'polypeptide(L)'
;MQTRWIRRLGISALVGLGTMATWGCGDSVGTMTQSVTLAGAVQKGPFVLGSTVNVSTLDAKGNPLGQVFNTKTSSDLGEFQVDFTASGQVSLEGSGFYYNEVSGGLSTASITLRAYYEITAGGKQEAYVNLVTHLTYDRIKRLVADGATFAAATKQAEDELRTALGVGGSSFVPGKAGIDMNILGGDTDANDYLFAVSALVAQAAATKATLGAGSVDAVLQELLNTTAADLADDGKLTAALATTYQQAQLALQPEDIMNKLRARLSAIGSTASIPDLNRIIDTDGDGIPNAKDNCLLIANPMQDVIKDGLCRIVKTNSVSIPEGTVSATILAGDLDHSGTTSVVAFVNPAASTDAAVARVFAQSATGRLQTPRDIRLPLAAGFTSSANQAFVIDDVSKDGEKDIILSSGTWMAVYPTDGKGGFGAPGALTQNPPQMIGGFPFTGYAGPIAVGDFDGNGLPDIAGTPFHPFGTGITLNPVVLQLQTAAGVWAAPKVVSMLSSPMAGNIPTVAAADLNHDNKPDLVTVNYDVLPNPPFVAVLLGDGAGGFAAMPSIPLSQGGSPVVVDVNSDTLQDVLIQNTVSGGGSPLFLQLLGDGTGKLAAPTTAVAGSIGIAGSVFVGNFTKDSLVDIMTPGNISSPFLFLSGTGTGFKAQPTKIANLSRSGQGTAVDLNKDGVLDFVDNDGLTLSTILINP
;
A
#
# COMPACT_ATOMS: atom_id res chain seq x y z
N MET A 1 64.76 -43.04 12.19
CA MET A 1 65.35 -44.35 11.79
C MET A 1 64.66 -44.75 10.48
N GLN A 2 65.35 -44.74 9.35
CA GLN A 2 66.13 -45.85 8.79
C GLN A 2 65.27 -46.99 8.18
N THR A 3 65.31 -47.00 6.85
CA THR A 3 64.83 -47.97 5.85
C THR A 3 65.53 -49.34 5.89
N ARG A 4 64.88 -50.39 5.33
CA ARG A 4 65.46 -51.59 4.68
C ARG A 4 64.45 -52.14 3.64
N TRP A 5 64.76 -52.42 2.35
CA TRP A 5 65.64 -53.46 1.71
C TRP A 5 64.99 -54.87 1.73
N ILE A 6 64.98 -55.75 0.70
CA ILE A 6 65.67 -55.98 -0.63
C ILE A 6 64.59 -56.49 -1.64
N ARG A 7 64.52 -56.29 -2.98
CA ARG A 7 65.40 -55.88 -4.12
C ARG A 7 66.13 -56.99 -4.95
N ARG A 8 65.48 -57.51 -6.02
CA ARG A 8 66.08 -58.28 -7.16
C ARG A 8 65.45 -57.78 -8.49
N LEU A 9 66.01 -57.82 -9.72
CA LEU A 9 67.19 -58.40 -10.41
C LEU A 9 66.96 -59.66 -11.30
N GLY A 10 67.57 -59.63 -12.50
CA GLY A 10 67.48 -60.60 -13.61
C GLY A 10 66.61 -60.06 -14.75
N ILE A 11 67.07 -59.36 -15.81
CA ILE A 11 68.22 -59.50 -16.73
C ILE A 11 68.10 -60.70 -17.68
N SER A 12 67.79 -60.41 -18.95
CA SER A 12 68.44 -60.99 -20.15
C SER A 12 68.10 -60.12 -21.36
N ALA A 13 69.08 -59.87 -22.23
CA ALA A 13 68.91 -59.11 -23.47
C ALA A 13 69.32 -60.00 -24.66
N LEU A 14 68.63 -59.87 -25.80
CA LEU A 14 68.93 -60.62 -27.01
C LEU A 14 68.68 -59.71 -28.22
N VAL A 15 69.66 -59.64 -29.12
CA VAL A 15 69.66 -58.72 -30.27
C VAL A 15 69.21 -59.45 -31.53
N GLY A 16 68.29 -58.84 -32.27
CA GLY A 16 67.91 -59.26 -33.63
C GLY A 16 67.47 -58.04 -34.45
N LEU A 17 68.07 -57.84 -35.62
CA LEU A 17 67.65 -56.78 -36.57
C LEU A 17 66.50 -57.29 -37.43
N GLY A 18 65.50 -56.45 -37.74
CA GLY A 18 64.44 -56.84 -38.68
C GLY A 18 63.28 -55.88 -38.87
N THR A 19 63.48 -54.83 -39.69
CA THR A 19 62.45 -54.07 -40.43
C THR A 19 61.36 -53.28 -39.67
N MET A 20 60.86 -52.22 -40.31
CA MET A 20 60.01 -51.18 -39.74
C MET A 20 58.52 -51.56 -39.67
N ALA A 21 57.86 -51.17 -38.58
CA ALA A 21 56.44 -50.79 -38.59
C ALA A 21 56.21 -49.69 -37.52
N THR A 22 56.02 -48.44 -37.94
CA THR A 22 55.73 -47.33 -37.02
C THR A 22 54.26 -47.27 -36.69
N TRP A 23 53.86 -47.76 -35.51
CA TRP A 23 52.56 -47.48 -34.91
C TRP A 23 52.75 -46.41 -33.82
N GLY A 24 52.15 -45.24 -34.01
CA GLY A 24 52.18 -44.17 -33.02
C GLY A 24 51.18 -44.44 -31.90
N CYS A 25 51.64 -44.42 -30.64
CA CYS A 25 50.73 -44.28 -29.51
C CYS A 25 50.20 -42.84 -29.49
N GLY A 26 48.90 -42.67 -29.72
CA GLY A 26 48.21 -41.42 -29.44
C GLY A 26 47.70 -41.45 -28.00
N ASP A 27 48.29 -40.66 -27.12
CA ASP A 27 47.82 -40.51 -25.73
C ASP A 27 46.44 -39.86 -25.69
N SER A 28 45.42 -40.73 -25.70
CA SER A 28 44.02 -40.36 -25.65
C SER A 28 43.58 -40.27 -24.19
N VAL A 29 43.82 -39.11 -23.56
CA VAL A 29 43.29 -38.80 -22.22
C VAL A 29 41.78 -38.60 -22.34
N GLY A 30 41.04 -39.71 -22.37
CA GLY A 30 39.59 -39.70 -22.35
C GLY A 30 39.08 -39.16 -21.02
N THR A 31 38.33 -38.07 -21.04
CA THR A 31 37.52 -37.63 -19.90
C THR A 31 36.49 -38.70 -19.57
N MET A 32 36.76 -39.45 -18.50
CA MET A 32 35.84 -40.46 -17.97
C MET A 32 34.52 -39.79 -17.61
N THR A 33 33.43 -40.20 -18.24
CA THR A 33 32.09 -39.70 -17.90
C THR A 33 31.69 -40.21 -16.52
N GLN A 34 31.23 -39.30 -15.66
CA GLN A 34 30.96 -39.57 -14.25
C GLN A 34 29.45 -39.70 -14.02
N SER A 35 29.03 -40.67 -13.20
CA SER A 35 27.63 -40.77 -12.76
C SER A 35 27.33 -39.65 -11.77
N VAL A 36 26.27 -38.88 -12.05
CA VAL A 36 25.89 -37.67 -11.32
C VAL A 36 24.43 -37.73 -10.94
N THR A 37 24.15 -37.36 -9.69
CA THR A 37 22.80 -37.00 -9.21
C THR A 37 22.78 -35.48 -9.08
N LEU A 38 22.10 -34.78 -9.99
CA LEU A 38 21.94 -33.33 -9.89
C LEU A 38 20.59 -33.01 -9.27
N ALA A 39 20.63 -32.34 -8.13
CA ALA A 39 19.45 -31.86 -7.41
C ALA A 39 19.45 -30.32 -7.35
N GLY A 40 18.30 -29.74 -7.04
CA GLY A 40 18.17 -28.29 -6.89
C GLY A 40 16.72 -27.87 -6.99
N ALA A 41 16.47 -26.62 -7.38
CA ALA A 41 15.12 -26.12 -7.64
C ALA A 41 15.09 -25.15 -8.83
N VAL A 42 13.90 -24.99 -9.44
CA VAL A 42 13.62 -23.94 -10.44
C VAL A 42 12.81 -22.82 -9.78
N GLN A 43 13.33 -21.60 -9.79
CA GLN A 43 12.82 -20.50 -8.98
C GLN A 43 12.86 -19.12 -9.67
N LYS A 44 11.67 -18.55 -9.87
CA LYS A 44 11.43 -17.10 -9.78
C LYS A 44 10.81 -16.83 -8.40
N GLY A 45 9.50 -17.01 -8.26
CA GLY A 45 8.99 -17.78 -7.11
C GLY A 45 9.12 -19.28 -7.40
N PRO A 46 8.87 -20.17 -6.43
CA PRO A 46 8.94 -21.62 -6.67
C PRO A 46 8.06 -22.05 -7.85
N PHE A 47 8.62 -22.88 -8.73
CA PHE A 47 7.88 -23.51 -9.83
C PHE A 47 6.95 -24.60 -9.26
N VAL A 48 5.77 -24.75 -9.86
CA VAL A 48 4.77 -25.74 -9.38
C VAL A 48 5.20 -27.17 -9.70
N LEU A 49 4.65 -28.13 -8.95
CA LEU A 49 4.81 -29.57 -9.15
C LEU A 49 4.59 -29.98 -10.62
N GLY A 50 5.48 -30.81 -11.17
CA GLY A 50 5.35 -31.33 -12.53
C GLY A 50 5.83 -30.41 -13.66
N SER A 51 6.38 -29.24 -13.32
CA SER A 51 7.14 -28.38 -14.26
C SER A 51 8.33 -29.15 -14.84
N THR A 52 8.71 -28.87 -16.09
CA THR A 52 9.72 -29.66 -16.81
C THR A 52 11.13 -29.13 -16.56
N VAL A 53 12.09 -30.03 -16.36
CA VAL A 53 13.52 -29.68 -16.26
C VAL A 53 14.32 -30.53 -17.24
N ASN A 54 15.05 -29.88 -18.15
CA ASN A 54 15.96 -30.49 -19.11
C ASN A 54 17.41 -30.20 -18.71
N VAL A 55 18.30 -31.20 -18.81
CA VAL A 55 19.75 -31.04 -18.67
C VAL A 55 20.42 -31.50 -19.96
N SER A 56 21.12 -30.61 -20.63
CA SER A 56 21.77 -30.85 -21.93
C SER A 56 23.29 -30.79 -21.81
N THR A 57 24.00 -31.81 -22.29
CA THR A 57 25.47 -31.83 -22.30
C THR A 57 26.05 -30.91 -23.37
N LEU A 58 27.11 -30.17 -23.05
CA LEU A 58 27.72 -29.18 -23.95
C LEU A 58 29.16 -29.57 -24.36
N ASP A 59 29.61 -29.04 -25.50
CA ASP A 59 31.04 -29.01 -25.85
C ASP A 59 31.79 -27.94 -25.04
N ALA A 60 33.12 -27.89 -25.17
CA ALA A 60 33.98 -26.91 -24.52
C ALA A 60 33.81 -25.45 -25.02
N LYS A 61 32.79 -25.18 -25.85
CA LYS A 61 32.38 -23.86 -26.36
C LYS A 61 30.89 -23.57 -26.09
N GLY A 62 30.22 -24.39 -25.27
CA GLY A 62 28.81 -24.23 -24.91
C GLY A 62 27.79 -24.60 -25.99
N ASN A 63 28.16 -25.44 -26.96
CA ASN A 63 27.24 -25.97 -27.97
C ASN A 63 26.65 -27.33 -27.53
N PRO A 64 25.33 -27.57 -27.67
CA PRO A 64 24.74 -28.85 -27.28
C PRO A 64 25.29 -30.04 -28.07
N LEU A 65 25.70 -31.09 -27.37
CA LEU A 65 26.12 -32.38 -27.94
C LEU A 65 24.96 -33.31 -28.33
N GLY A 66 23.71 -32.85 -28.17
CA GLY A 66 22.49 -33.57 -28.55
C GLY A 66 21.97 -34.58 -27.52
N GLN A 67 22.70 -34.85 -26.42
CA GLN A 67 22.15 -35.59 -25.28
C GLN A 67 21.37 -34.65 -24.36
N VAL A 68 20.13 -35.00 -24.06
CA VAL A 68 19.23 -34.28 -23.16
C VAL A 68 18.61 -35.27 -22.17
N PHE A 69 18.77 -35.00 -20.88
CA PHE A 69 18.15 -35.73 -19.79
C PHE A 69 16.95 -34.93 -19.28
N ASN A 70 15.79 -35.57 -19.15
CA ASN A 70 14.54 -34.92 -18.73
C ASN A 70 14.14 -35.40 -17.34
N THR A 71 13.73 -34.47 -16.49
CA THR A 71 13.04 -34.73 -15.23
C THR A 71 11.92 -33.71 -15.03
N LYS A 72 11.24 -33.76 -13.89
CA LYS A 72 10.23 -32.78 -13.49
C LYS A 72 10.47 -32.30 -12.07
N THR A 73 9.86 -31.17 -11.73
CA THR A 73 9.80 -30.73 -10.34
C THR A 73 8.99 -31.72 -9.51
N SER A 74 9.52 -32.12 -8.35
CA SER A 74 8.96 -33.10 -7.42
C SER A 74 8.11 -32.49 -6.31
N SER A 75 8.07 -31.16 -6.20
CA SER A 75 7.28 -30.43 -5.20
C SER A 75 6.82 -29.07 -5.73
N ASP A 76 5.90 -28.44 -4.99
CA ASP A 76 5.46 -27.06 -5.19
C ASP A 76 6.48 -26.01 -4.68
N LEU A 77 7.69 -26.44 -4.30
CA LEU A 77 8.85 -25.61 -3.97
C LEU A 77 9.81 -25.45 -5.17
N GLY A 78 9.48 -26.05 -6.32
CA GLY A 78 10.29 -26.06 -7.53
C GLY A 78 11.43 -27.08 -7.53
N GLU A 79 11.55 -27.92 -6.49
CA GLU A 79 12.64 -28.88 -6.31
C GLU A 79 12.66 -29.93 -7.44
N PHE A 80 13.84 -30.40 -7.86
CA PHE A 80 14.00 -31.49 -8.82
C PHE A 80 15.21 -32.38 -8.48
N GLN A 81 15.22 -33.60 -9.05
CA GLN A 81 16.41 -34.46 -9.12
C GLN A 81 16.48 -35.11 -10.52
N VAL A 82 17.69 -35.24 -11.07
CA VAL A 82 17.97 -36.03 -12.26
C VAL A 82 19.28 -36.80 -12.11
N ASP A 83 19.24 -38.09 -12.42
CA ASP A 83 20.39 -38.99 -12.43
C ASP A 83 20.86 -39.23 -13.87
N PHE A 84 22.12 -38.92 -14.17
CA PHE A 84 22.69 -39.04 -15.51
C PHE A 84 24.20 -39.34 -15.48
N THR A 85 24.86 -39.35 -16.64
CA THR A 85 26.32 -39.59 -16.72
C THR A 85 26.95 -38.61 -17.69
N ALA A 86 27.83 -37.73 -17.18
CA ALA A 86 28.44 -36.64 -17.93
C ALA A 86 29.78 -36.19 -17.30
N SER A 87 30.46 -35.24 -17.91
CA SER A 87 31.66 -34.59 -17.38
C SER A 87 31.85 -33.24 -18.07
N GLY A 88 32.22 -32.19 -17.33
CA GLY A 88 32.31 -30.83 -17.88
C GLY A 88 30.94 -30.15 -17.99
N GLN A 89 30.77 -29.30 -19.00
CA GLN A 89 29.71 -28.29 -19.01
C GLN A 89 28.32 -28.83 -19.41
N VAL A 90 27.28 -28.37 -18.70
CA VAL A 90 25.88 -28.67 -18.96
C VAL A 90 25.02 -27.41 -18.93
N SER A 91 24.00 -27.37 -19.79
CA SER A 91 22.92 -26.39 -19.75
C SER A 91 21.71 -26.99 -19.03
N LEU A 92 21.16 -26.27 -18.06
CA LEU A 92 19.88 -26.59 -17.44
C LEU A 92 18.80 -25.66 -18.01
N GLU A 93 17.61 -26.20 -18.25
CA GLU A 93 16.44 -25.43 -18.67
C GLU A 93 15.22 -25.89 -17.87
N GLY A 94 14.59 -24.98 -17.13
CA GLY A 94 13.38 -25.22 -16.34
C GLY A 94 12.20 -24.46 -16.93
N SER A 95 11.10 -25.15 -17.25
CA SER A 95 9.93 -24.56 -17.91
C SER A 95 8.62 -25.01 -17.27
N GLY A 96 7.77 -24.05 -16.91
CA GLY A 96 6.52 -24.32 -16.19
C GLY A 96 5.87 -23.07 -15.59
N PHE A 97 4.81 -23.29 -14.81
CA PHE A 97 4.14 -22.25 -14.04
C PHE A 97 4.85 -22.01 -12.71
N TYR A 98 4.77 -20.79 -12.19
CA TYR A 98 5.50 -20.34 -11.00
C TYR A 98 4.58 -19.56 -10.06
N TYR A 99 4.95 -19.51 -8.79
CA TYR A 99 4.40 -18.51 -7.89
C TYR A 99 4.97 -17.12 -8.24
N ASN A 100 4.09 -16.12 -8.35
CA ASN A 100 4.47 -14.73 -8.59
C ASN A 100 4.27 -13.92 -7.30
N GLU A 101 5.38 -13.68 -6.62
CA GLU A 101 5.51 -12.98 -5.35
C GLU A 101 4.96 -11.55 -5.36
N VAL A 102 4.94 -10.87 -6.51
CA VAL A 102 4.37 -9.51 -6.65
C VAL A 102 2.85 -9.53 -6.76
N SER A 103 2.26 -10.44 -7.55
CA SER A 103 0.80 -10.56 -7.66
C SER A 103 0.17 -11.38 -6.53
N GLY A 104 0.97 -12.17 -5.81
CA GLY A 104 0.52 -13.03 -4.71
C GLY A 104 -0.10 -14.37 -5.14
N GLY A 105 -0.09 -14.69 -6.44
CA GLY A 105 -0.75 -15.87 -7.02
C GLY A 105 0.15 -16.73 -7.91
N LEU A 106 -0.40 -17.80 -8.48
CA LEU A 106 0.27 -18.57 -9.54
C LEU A 106 0.17 -17.82 -10.88
N SER A 107 1.15 -18.02 -11.76
CA SER A 107 1.18 -17.42 -13.09
C SER A 107 0.08 -17.97 -14.01
N THR A 108 -0.37 -17.14 -14.95
CA THR A 108 -1.35 -17.50 -15.99
C THR A 108 -0.70 -18.08 -17.25
N ALA A 109 0.61 -17.88 -17.40
CA ALA A 109 1.44 -18.50 -18.43
C ALA A 109 2.69 -19.14 -17.81
N SER A 110 3.29 -20.09 -18.53
CA SER A 110 4.59 -20.66 -18.20
C SER A 110 5.73 -19.79 -18.72
N ILE A 111 6.81 -19.66 -17.95
CA ILE A 111 8.09 -19.11 -18.42
C ILE A 111 9.15 -20.21 -18.50
N THR A 112 10.24 -19.93 -19.21
CA THR A 112 11.42 -20.80 -19.28
C THR A 112 12.65 -20.09 -18.72
N LEU A 113 13.21 -20.64 -17.64
CA LEU A 113 14.48 -20.21 -17.05
C LEU A 113 15.61 -21.13 -17.47
N ARG A 114 16.86 -20.64 -17.41
CA ARG A 114 18.06 -21.38 -17.80
C ARG A 114 19.18 -21.21 -16.78
N ALA A 115 20.10 -22.16 -16.76
CA ALA A 115 21.34 -22.08 -15.99
C ALA A 115 22.47 -22.80 -16.73
N TYR A 116 23.71 -22.45 -16.40
CA TYR A 116 24.92 -23.06 -16.94
C TYR A 116 25.71 -23.63 -15.75
N TYR A 117 26.19 -24.87 -15.86
CA TYR A 117 26.88 -25.55 -14.76
C TYR A 117 28.03 -26.41 -15.27
N GLU A 118 29.00 -26.71 -14.40
CA GLU A 118 30.17 -27.52 -14.73
C GLU A 118 30.29 -28.72 -13.79
N ILE A 119 30.10 -29.92 -14.36
CA ILE A 119 30.25 -31.21 -13.67
C ILE A 119 31.74 -31.47 -13.43
N THR A 120 32.18 -31.16 -12.21
CA THR A 120 33.57 -31.36 -11.77
C THR A 120 33.82 -32.74 -11.16
N ALA A 121 32.80 -33.35 -10.54
CA ALA A 121 32.89 -34.66 -9.88
C ALA A 121 31.67 -35.54 -10.17
N GLY A 122 31.76 -36.83 -9.82
CA GLY A 122 30.61 -37.74 -9.73
C GLY A 122 29.91 -37.68 -8.36
N GLY A 123 28.71 -38.24 -8.27
CA GLY A 123 27.88 -38.26 -7.06
C GLY A 123 26.86 -37.12 -7.01
N LYS A 124 26.34 -36.80 -5.81
CA LYS A 124 25.35 -35.73 -5.64
C LYS A 124 26.00 -34.35 -5.80
N GLN A 125 25.45 -33.54 -6.69
CA GLN A 125 25.73 -32.11 -6.85
C GLN A 125 24.44 -31.31 -6.71
N GLU A 126 24.55 -30.04 -6.37
CA GLU A 126 23.42 -29.11 -6.31
C GLU A 126 23.60 -27.96 -7.31
N ALA A 127 22.52 -27.62 -8.01
CA ALA A 127 22.49 -26.53 -8.98
C ALA A 127 21.06 -25.97 -9.11
N TYR A 128 20.90 -24.66 -8.87
CA TYR A 128 19.60 -24.00 -8.82
C TYR A 128 19.36 -23.16 -10.10
N VAL A 129 18.20 -23.34 -10.74
CA VAL A 129 17.84 -22.64 -11.99
C VAL A 129 16.97 -21.45 -11.63
N ASN A 130 17.51 -20.23 -11.74
CA ASN A 130 16.87 -19.04 -11.21
C ASN A 130 17.07 -17.79 -12.09
N LEU A 131 16.60 -16.61 -11.66
CA LEU A 131 16.74 -15.40 -12.47
C LEU A 131 18.20 -14.96 -12.67
N VAL A 132 19.07 -15.10 -11.66
CA VAL A 132 20.49 -14.73 -11.77
C VAL A 132 21.19 -15.63 -12.79
N THR A 133 20.94 -16.95 -12.76
CA THR A 133 21.52 -17.89 -13.74
C THR A 133 20.95 -17.72 -15.14
N HIS A 134 19.69 -17.27 -15.27
CA HIS A 134 19.04 -17.08 -16.56
C HIS A 134 19.50 -15.79 -17.25
N LEU A 135 19.53 -14.67 -16.51
CA LEU A 135 19.95 -13.37 -17.05
C LEU A 135 21.44 -13.33 -17.41
N THR A 136 22.28 -14.12 -16.73
CA THR A 136 23.71 -14.25 -17.07
C THR A 136 24.02 -15.33 -18.11
N TYR A 137 23.07 -16.21 -18.45
CA TYR A 137 23.30 -17.43 -19.23
C TYR A 137 24.08 -17.19 -20.54
N ASP A 138 23.57 -16.31 -21.41
CA ASP A 138 24.20 -16.03 -22.70
C ASP A 138 25.46 -15.17 -22.56
N ARG A 139 25.58 -14.35 -21.49
CA ARG A 139 26.80 -13.59 -21.18
C ARG A 139 27.95 -14.53 -20.79
N ILE A 140 27.70 -15.47 -19.89
CA ILE A 140 28.66 -16.51 -19.48
C ILE A 140 29.09 -17.32 -20.70
N LYS A 141 28.13 -17.75 -21.54
CA LYS A 141 28.42 -18.52 -22.76
C LYS A 141 29.35 -17.77 -23.71
N ARG A 142 29.17 -16.45 -23.92
CA ARG A 142 30.08 -15.65 -24.76
C ARG A 142 31.46 -15.51 -24.14
N LEU A 143 31.55 -15.15 -22.87
CA LEU A 143 32.84 -15.02 -22.16
C LEU A 143 33.66 -16.33 -22.20
N VAL A 144 33.01 -17.49 -22.08
CA VAL A 144 33.65 -18.81 -22.26
C VAL A 144 34.09 -19.04 -23.72
N ALA A 145 33.26 -18.67 -24.70
CA ALA A 145 33.62 -18.78 -26.13
C ALA A 145 34.79 -17.88 -26.52
N ASP A 146 34.92 -16.71 -25.89
CA ASP A 146 36.04 -15.77 -26.03
C ASP A 146 37.30 -16.20 -25.24
N GLY A 147 37.22 -17.28 -24.46
CA GLY A 147 38.36 -17.96 -23.83
C GLY A 147 38.52 -17.75 -22.32
N ALA A 148 37.55 -17.13 -21.63
CA ALA A 148 37.55 -17.09 -20.17
C ALA A 148 37.27 -18.48 -19.56
N THR A 149 37.80 -18.75 -18.37
CA THR A 149 37.41 -19.96 -17.62
C THR A 149 35.98 -19.83 -17.11
N PHE A 150 35.25 -20.94 -16.98
CA PHE A 150 33.83 -20.92 -16.59
C PHE A 150 33.59 -20.17 -15.26
N ALA A 151 34.44 -20.36 -14.25
CA ALA A 151 34.36 -19.63 -12.99
C ALA A 151 34.62 -18.12 -13.13
N ALA A 152 35.54 -17.70 -14.01
CA ALA A 152 35.80 -16.28 -14.27
C ALA A 152 34.66 -15.63 -15.06
N ALA A 153 34.15 -16.32 -16.08
CA ALA A 153 32.99 -15.90 -16.88
C ALA A 153 31.73 -15.74 -16.00
N THR A 154 31.46 -16.70 -15.13
CA THR A 154 30.35 -16.66 -14.16
C THR A 154 30.48 -15.46 -13.23
N LYS A 155 31.64 -15.28 -12.57
CA LYS A 155 31.85 -14.14 -11.69
C LYS A 155 31.71 -12.79 -12.41
N GLN A 156 32.29 -12.65 -13.61
CA GLN A 156 32.18 -11.43 -14.39
C GLN A 156 30.72 -11.12 -14.75
N ALA A 157 29.98 -12.09 -15.28
CA ALA A 157 28.59 -11.90 -15.68
C ALA A 157 27.66 -11.55 -14.50
N GLU A 158 27.91 -12.10 -13.31
CA GLU A 158 27.12 -11.82 -12.10
C GLU A 158 27.49 -10.47 -11.44
N ASP A 159 28.75 -10.02 -11.54
CA ASP A 159 29.14 -8.66 -11.17
C ASP A 159 28.60 -7.61 -12.17
N GLU A 160 28.60 -7.92 -13.46
CA GLU A 160 27.97 -7.13 -14.52
C GLU A 160 26.46 -7.00 -14.28
N LEU A 161 25.73 -8.12 -14.07
CA LEU A 161 24.29 -8.13 -13.75
C LEU A 161 23.94 -7.29 -12.51
N ARG A 162 24.71 -7.40 -11.43
CA ARG A 162 24.47 -6.63 -10.20
C ARG A 162 24.62 -5.12 -10.43
N THR A 163 25.67 -4.75 -11.16
CA THR A 163 25.92 -3.35 -11.55
C THR A 163 24.85 -2.82 -12.49
N ALA A 164 24.38 -3.65 -13.41
CA ALA A 164 23.38 -3.35 -14.42
C ALA A 164 21.97 -3.13 -13.84
N LEU A 165 21.55 -3.93 -12.84
CA LEU A 165 20.24 -3.80 -12.20
C LEU A 165 20.22 -2.75 -11.07
N GLY A 166 21.36 -2.38 -10.50
CA GLY A 166 21.44 -1.41 -9.39
C GLY A 166 20.96 -1.95 -8.03
N VAL A 167 20.92 -3.28 -7.87
CA VAL A 167 20.32 -3.98 -6.71
C VAL A 167 21.38 -4.23 -5.63
N GLY A 168 21.11 -3.80 -4.39
CA GLY A 168 22.03 -3.88 -3.24
C GLY A 168 23.09 -2.76 -3.16
N GLY A 169 23.16 -1.88 -4.16
CA GLY A 169 24.21 -0.85 -4.25
C GLY A 169 25.60 -1.39 -4.60
N SER A 170 26.57 -0.49 -4.77
CA SER A 170 27.90 -0.80 -5.33
C SER A 170 28.85 -1.55 -4.39
N SER A 171 28.57 -1.55 -3.09
CA SER A 171 29.39 -2.18 -2.05
C SER A 171 28.92 -3.59 -1.65
N PHE A 172 27.72 -3.98 -2.06
CA PHE A 172 27.12 -5.27 -1.72
C PHE A 172 27.67 -6.41 -2.60
N VAL A 173 27.82 -7.60 -2.00
CA VAL A 173 28.33 -8.82 -2.64
C VAL A 173 27.53 -10.01 -2.11
N PRO A 174 26.80 -10.78 -2.94
CA PRO A 174 25.94 -11.89 -2.50
C PRO A 174 26.64 -13.06 -1.78
N GLY A 175 27.97 -13.13 -1.78
CA GLY A 175 28.75 -14.19 -1.10
C GLY A 175 28.71 -15.60 -1.74
N LYS A 176 27.80 -15.84 -2.68
CA LYS A 176 27.69 -17.07 -3.50
C LYS A 176 27.58 -16.74 -4.99
N ALA A 177 27.82 -17.73 -5.85
CA ALA A 177 27.45 -17.67 -7.26
C ALA A 177 25.94 -17.93 -7.44
N GLY A 178 25.36 -17.44 -8.52
CA GLY A 178 23.92 -17.56 -8.84
C GLY A 178 23.42 -19.00 -8.85
N ILE A 179 24.26 -19.94 -9.27
CA ILE A 179 23.95 -21.37 -9.33
C ILE A 179 23.77 -22.03 -7.95
N ASP A 180 24.27 -21.39 -6.88
CA ASP A 180 24.17 -21.82 -5.47
C ASP A 180 23.09 -21.05 -4.67
N MET A 181 22.35 -20.15 -5.32
CA MET A 181 21.30 -19.31 -4.72
C MET A 181 19.94 -20.00 -4.78
N ASN A 182 19.23 -20.00 -3.66
CA ASN A 182 17.92 -20.66 -3.49
C ASN A 182 17.06 -19.79 -2.56
N ILE A 183 15.97 -19.21 -3.06
CA ILE A 183 15.09 -18.31 -2.30
C ILE A 183 14.51 -19.00 -1.05
N LEU A 184 14.40 -20.33 -1.08
CA LEU A 184 13.90 -21.13 0.04
C LEU A 184 15.03 -21.79 0.85
N GLY A 185 16.29 -21.46 0.55
CA GLY A 185 17.51 -22.01 1.15
C GLY A 185 17.97 -21.30 2.44
N GLY A 186 17.16 -20.40 3.01
CA GLY A 186 17.47 -19.66 4.24
C GLY A 186 17.60 -18.15 4.03
N ASP A 187 17.41 -17.39 5.11
CA ASP A 187 17.60 -15.94 5.15
C ASP A 187 19.10 -15.60 5.14
N THR A 188 19.64 -15.15 4.00
CA THR A 188 21.07 -14.87 3.78
C THR A 188 21.26 -13.95 2.57
N ASP A 189 22.28 -13.09 2.57
CA ASP A 189 22.67 -12.15 1.50
C ASP A 189 22.53 -12.73 0.08
N ALA A 190 22.96 -13.97 -0.12
CA ALA A 190 22.87 -14.68 -1.39
C ALA A 190 21.43 -14.86 -1.89
N ASN A 191 20.54 -15.25 -0.99
CA ASN A 191 19.15 -15.54 -1.29
C ASN A 191 18.31 -14.25 -1.27
N ASP A 192 18.68 -13.27 -0.45
CA ASP A 192 18.09 -11.91 -0.46
C ASP A 192 18.29 -11.28 -1.83
N TYR A 193 19.51 -11.35 -2.37
CA TYR A 193 19.84 -10.83 -3.70
C TYR A 193 19.03 -11.51 -4.81
N LEU A 194 18.95 -12.85 -4.80
CA LEU A 194 18.14 -13.57 -5.77
C LEU A 194 16.65 -13.21 -5.67
N PHE A 195 16.12 -13.08 -4.45
CA PHE A 195 14.72 -12.71 -4.24
C PHE A 195 14.45 -11.25 -4.64
N ALA A 196 15.40 -10.34 -4.41
CA ALA A 196 15.36 -8.96 -4.87
C ALA A 196 15.35 -8.86 -6.40
N VAL A 197 16.24 -9.58 -7.10
CA VAL A 197 16.23 -9.68 -8.57
C VAL A 197 14.90 -10.27 -9.07
N SER A 198 14.38 -11.30 -8.41
CA SER A 198 13.07 -11.91 -8.75
C SER A 198 11.92 -10.90 -8.66
N ALA A 199 11.79 -10.25 -7.51
CA ALA A 199 10.75 -9.27 -7.23
C ALA A 199 10.86 -8.07 -8.17
N LEU A 200 12.06 -7.55 -8.40
CA LEU A 200 12.31 -6.41 -9.28
C LEU A 200 11.87 -6.67 -10.72
N VAL A 201 12.21 -7.83 -11.29
CA VAL A 201 11.83 -8.16 -12.68
C VAL A 201 10.33 -8.44 -12.78
N ALA A 202 9.71 -9.02 -11.75
CA ALA A 202 8.26 -9.18 -11.67
C ALA A 202 7.51 -7.84 -11.55
N GLN A 203 8.05 -6.88 -10.79
CA GLN A 203 7.50 -5.53 -10.65
C GLN A 203 7.67 -4.73 -11.94
N ALA A 204 8.81 -4.84 -12.62
CA ALA A 204 9.01 -4.25 -13.96
C ALA A 204 7.99 -4.77 -14.98
N ALA A 205 7.66 -6.06 -14.93
CA ALA A 205 6.63 -6.65 -15.76
C ALA A 205 5.22 -6.14 -15.41
N ALA A 206 4.90 -6.02 -14.12
CA ALA A 206 3.62 -5.46 -13.66
C ALA A 206 3.45 -3.99 -14.07
N THR A 207 4.47 -3.16 -13.87
CA THR A 207 4.46 -1.73 -14.24
C THR A 207 4.38 -1.52 -15.76
N LYS A 208 4.97 -2.40 -16.59
CA LYS A 208 4.76 -2.36 -18.05
C LYS A 208 3.37 -2.86 -18.46
N ALA A 209 2.85 -3.90 -17.81
CA ALA A 209 1.53 -4.47 -18.12
C ALA A 209 0.39 -3.47 -17.87
N THR A 210 0.44 -2.68 -16.79
CA THR A 210 -0.55 -1.62 -16.50
C THR A 210 -0.55 -0.47 -17.51
N LEU A 211 0.55 -0.27 -18.25
CA LEU A 211 0.64 0.65 -19.39
C LEU A 211 0.11 0.05 -20.71
N GLY A 212 -0.51 -1.14 -20.66
CA GLY A 212 -1.14 -1.79 -21.81
C GLY A 212 -0.25 -2.75 -22.60
N ALA A 213 0.95 -3.09 -22.10
CA ALA A 213 1.90 -3.95 -22.81
C ALA A 213 1.47 -5.43 -22.93
N GLY A 214 0.45 -5.88 -22.19
CA GLY A 214 -0.06 -7.25 -22.23
C GLY A 214 -0.33 -7.81 -20.83
N SER A 215 -0.40 -9.14 -20.70
CA SER A 215 -0.46 -9.80 -19.39
C SER A 215 0.91 -9.78 -18.71
N VAL A 216 0.93 -9.67 -17.38
CA VAL A 216 2.17 -9.59 -16.57
C VAL A 216 3.14 -10.73 -16.90
N ASP A 217 2.65 -11.96 -17.06
CA ASP A 217 3.50 -13.12 -17.33
C ASP A 217 4.13 -13.11 -18.74
N ALA A 218 3.44 -12.55 -19.74
CA ALA A 218 3.98 -12.40 -21.09
C ALA A 218 5.04 -11.28 -21.16
N VAL A 219 4.75 -10.14 -20.53
CA VAL A 219 5.68 -9.01 -20.40
C VAL A 219 6.91 -9.41 -19.57
N LEU A 220 6.74 -10.30 -18.59
CA LEU A 220 7.85 -10.88 -17.83
C LEU A 220 8.75 -11.75 -18.71
N GLN A 221 8.19 -12.64 -19.54
CA GLN A 221 8.99 -13.45 -20.46
C GLN A 221 9.73 -12.59 -21.50
N GLU A 222 9.11 -11.49 -21.96
CA GLU A 222 9.76 -10.48 -22.81
C GLU A 222 10.92 -9.78 -22.09
N LEU A 223 10.71 -9.30 -20.85
CA LEU A 223 11.73 -8.64 -20.04
C LEU A 223 12.92 -9.55 -19.74
N LEU A 224 12.68 -10.83 -19.39
CA LEU A 224 13.74 -11.81 -19.16
C LEU A 224 14.61 -11.99 -20.41
N ASN A 225 13.98 -12.22 -21.56
CA ASN A 225 14.68 -12.43 -22.83
C ASN A 225 15.44 -11.18 -23.31
N THR A 226 14.81 -10.00 -23.23
CA THR A 226 15.43 -8.74 -23.67
C THR A 226 16.59 -8.33 -22.77
N THR A 227 16.47 -8.54 -21.45
CA THR A 227 17.54 -8.22 -20.48
C THR A 227 18.74 -9.16 -20.63
N ALA A 228 18.49 -10.47 -20.78
CA ALA A 228 19.57 -11.43 -21.05
C ALA A 228 20.30 -11.14 -22.38
N ALA A 229 19.57 -10.69 -23.41
CA ALA A 229 20.15 -10.30 -24.69
C ALA A 229 21.00 -9.02 -24.63
N ASP A 230 20.52 -7.98 -23.92
CA ASP A 230 21.24 -6.71 -23.72
C ASP A 230 22.57 -6.95 -22.96
N LEU A 231 22.50 -7.67 -21.83
CA LEU A 231 23.66 -8.03 -21.01
C LEU A 231 24.69 -8.89 -21.75
N ALA A 232 24.27 -9.74 -22.68
CA ALA A 232 25.17 -10.69 -23.34
C ALA A 232 26.26 -10.00 -24.17
N ASP A 233 25.96 -8.85 -24.80
CA ASP A 233 26.89 -8.10 -25.65
C ASP A 233 28.05 -7.49 -24.85
N ASP A 234 27.78 -6.66 -23.85
CA ASP A 234 28.83 -5.87 -23.16
C ASP A 234 28.71 -5.79 -21.63
N GLY A 235 27.79 -6.57 -21.03
CA GLY A 235 27.55 -6.62 -19.59
C GLY A 235 26.70 -5.47 -19.03
N LYS A 236 26.02 -4.69 -19.87
CA LYS A 236 25.20 -3.53 -19.46
C LYS A 236 23.76 -3.65 -19.94
N LEU A 237 22.96 -2.65 -19.57
CA LEU A 237 21.62 -2.42 -20.11
C LEU A 237 21.58 -1.11 -20.89
N THR A 238 20.77 -1.08 -21.93
CA THR A 238 20.27 0.16 -22.54
C THR A 238 19.62 1.07 -21.50
N ALA A 239 19.77 2.38 -21.66
CA ALA A 239 19.22 3.37 -20.73
C ALA A 239 17.70 3.22 -20.51
N ALA A 240 16.94 2.83 -21.53
CA ALA A 240 15.50 2.60 -21.42
C ALA A 240 15.15 1.40 -20.51
N LEU A 241 15.98 0.35 -20.53
CA LEU A 241 15.80 -0.84 -19.70
C LEU A 241 16.31 -0.59 -18.27
N ALA A 242 17.43 0.14 -18.11
CA ALA A 242 17.88 0.62 -16.80
C ALA A 242 16.82 1.51 -16.12
N THR A 243 16.22 2.48 -16.83
CA THR A 243 15.10 3.29 -16.31
C THR A 243 13.87 2.42 -16.00
N THR A 244 13.58 1.39 -16.80
CA THR A 244 12.49 0.44 -16.50
C THR A 244 12.71 -0.23 -15.14
N TYR A 245 13.94 -0.68 -14.84
CA TYR A 245 14.26 -1.31 -13.57
C TYR A 245 14.32 -0.31 -12.41
N GLN A 246 14.87 0.90 -12.60
CA GLN A 246 14.84 1.94 -11.57
C GLN A 246 13.40 2.29 -11.17
N GLN A 247 12.50 2.49 -12.15
CA GLN A 247 11.08 2.77 -11.88
C GLN A 247 10.33 1.57 -11.29
N ALA A 248 10.81 0.34 -11.51
CA ALA A 248 10.29 -0.85 -10.85
C ALA A 248 10.73 -0.94 -9.38
N GLN A 249 12.00 -0.61 -9.09
CA GLN A 249 12.55 -0.59 -7.73
C GLN A 249 11.83 0.45 -6.85
N LEU A 250 11.63 1.66 -7.36
CA LEU A 250 10.83 2.72 -6.72
C LEU A 250 9.32 2.39 -6.58
N ALA A 251 8.87 1.27 -7.15
CA ALA A 251 7.49 0.79 -7.07
C ALA A 251 7.37 -0.55 -6.32
N LEU A 252 8.48 -1.11 -5.80
CA LEU A 252 8.47 -2.34 -5.02
C LEU A 252 7.82 -2.13 -3.65
N GLN A 253 7.27 -3.23 -3.12
CA GLN A 253 6.65 -3.25 -1.79
C GLN A 253 7.22 -4.43 -0.99
N PRO A 254 8.45 -4.33 -0.45
CA PRO A 254 9.18 -5.43 0.19
C PRO A 254 8.34 -6.23 1.20
N GLU A 255 7.64 -5.54 2.12
CA GLU A 255 6.82 -6.17 3.15
C GLU A 255 5.62 -6.96 2.59
N ASP A 256 4.92 -6.41 1.60
CA ASP A 256 3.77 -7.10 0.98
C ASP A 256 4.22 -8.33 0.19
N ILE A 257 5.33 -8.22 -0.56
CA ILE A 257 5.93 -9.33 -1.33
C ILE A 257 6.42 -10.45 -0.40
N MET A 258 7.07 -10.11 0.71
CA MET A 258 7.47 -11.07 1.75
C MET A 258 6.26 -11.73 2.41
N ASN A 259 5.19 -10.98 2.71
CA ASN A 259 3.99 -11.53 3.33
C ASN A 259 3.17 -12.41 2.37
N LYS A 260 3.13 -12.09 1.08
CA LYS A 260 2.58 -12.94 0.01
C LYS A 260 3.31 -14.29 -0.07
N LEU A 261 4.65 -14.27 -0.13
CA LEU A 261 5.44 -15.50 -0.11
C LEU A 261 5.24 -16.30 1.19
N ARG A 262 5.13 -15.62 2.34
CA ARG A 262 4.82 -16.24 3.66
C ARG A 262 3.47 -16.95 3.67
N ALA A 263 2.44 -16.33 3.10
CA ALA A 263 1.13 -16.93 2.95
C ALA A 263 1.17 -18.16 2.03
N ARG A 264 1.88 -18.08 0.88
CA ARG A 264 2.05 -19.22 -0.04
C ARG A 264 2.78 -20.40 0.60
N LEU A 265 3.89 -20.15 1.30
CA LEU A 265 4.67 -21.21 1.96
C LEU A 265 3.85 -21.91 3.05
N SER A 266 3.13 -21.14 3.88
CA SER A 266 2.20 -21.67 4.88
C SER A 266 1.09 -22.52 4.24
N ALA A 267 0.49 -22.05 3.13
CA ALA A 267 -0.57 -22.76 2.42
C ALA A 267 -0.14 -24.09 1.77
N ILE A 268 1.16 -24.31 1.57
CA ILE A 268 1.72 -25.61 1.11
C ILE A 268 2.47 -26.37 2.21
N GLY A 269 2.31 -25.96 3.48
CA GLY A 269 2.90 -26.63 4.64
C GLY A 269 4.42 -26.50 4.77
N SER A 270 5.05 -25.53 4.08
CA SER A 270 6.49 -25.30 4.12
C SER A 270 6.89 -24.35 5.25
N THR A 271 7.95 -24.71 5.97
CA THR A 271 8.58 -23.89 7.02
C THR A 271 9.88 -23.25 6.57
N ALA A 272 10.09 -23.06 5.25
CA ALA A 272 11.27 -22.39 4.72
C ALA A 272 11.35 -20.94 5.22
N SER A 273 12.56 -20.48 5.56
CA SER A 273 12.79 -19.07 5.87
C SER A 273 12.68 -18.22 4.61
N ILE A 274 12.21 -16.99 4.76
CA ILE A 274 12.04 -16.02 3.67
C ILE A 274 13.22 -15.05 3.71
N PRO A 275 13.88 -14.77 2.57
CA PRO A 275 14.94 -13.76 2.50
C PRO A 275 14.40 -12.34 2.69
N ASP A 276 15.11 -11.50 3.42
CA ASP A 276 14.72 -10.11 3.70
C ASP A 276 15.09 -9.15 2.55
N LEU A 277 14.07 -8.77 1.78
CA LEU A 277 14.20 -7.81 0.68
C LEU A 277 14.74 -6.44 1.13
N ASN A 278 14.47 -6.01 2.37
CA ASN A 278 14.88 -4.68 2.83
C ASN A 278 16.41 -4.55 2.99
N ARG A 279 17.15 -5.65 3.08
CA ARG A 279 18.63 -5.60 3.16
C ARG A 279 19.28 -5.20 1.83
N ILE A 280 18.54 -5.28 0.73
CA ILE A 280 19.04 -5.21 -0.64
C ILE A 280 18.33 -4.14 -1.49
N ILE A 281 17.01 -4.02 -1.34
CA ILE A 281 16.21 -3.02 -2.05
C ILE A 281 16.35 -1.65 -1.37
N ASP A 282 16.39 -0.63 -2.21
CA ASP A 282 16.34 0.80 -1.91
C ASP A 282 15.05 1.32 -2.59
N THR A 283 14.02 1.70 -1.84
CA THR A 283 12.69 2.05 -2.40
C THR A 283 12.49 3.52 -2.77
N ASP A 284 13.40 4.43 -2.41
CA ASP A 284 13.29 5.86 -2.78
C ASP A 284 14.42 6.38 -3.70
N GLY A 285 15.50 5.61 -3.83
CA GLY A 285 16.61 5.82 -4.75
C GLY A 285 17.77 6.63 -4.19
N ASP A 286 17.90 6.79 -2.87
CA ASP A 286 18.97 7.56 -2.23
C ASP A 286 20.35 6.84 -2.24
N GLY A 287 20.37 5.53 -2.43
CA GLY A 287 21.55 4.67 -2.42
C GLY A 287 21.78 3.85 -1.13
N ILE A 288 20.89 3.97 -0.14
CA ILE A 288 20.91 3.24 1.15
C ILE A 288 19.79 2.18 1.14
N PRO A 289 20.10 0.88 1.32
CA PRO A 289 19.06 -0.14 1.40
C PRO A 289 18.14 0.04 2.61
N ASN A 290 16.85 -0.24 2.42
CA ASN A 290 15.74 -0.02 3.35
C ASN A 290 15.99 -0.46 4.81
N ALA A 291 16.78 -1.51 5.05
CA ALA A 291 17.11 -1.99 6.39
C ALA A 291 18.14 -1.12 7.16
N LYS A 292 18.68 -0.08 6.53
CA LYS A 292 19.67 0.88 7.08
C LYS A 292 19.26 2.34 6.92
N ASP A 293 18.30 2.59 6.05
CA ASP A 293 17.73 3.90 5.78
C ASP A 293 16.78 4.35 6.92
N ASN A 294 16.77 5.66 7.18
CA ASN A 294 15.95 6.32 8.19
C ASN A 294 14.61 6.84 7.65
N CYS A 295 14.42 6.96 6.32
CA CYS A 295 13.23 7.60 5.74
C CYS A 295 12.82 7.06 4.35
N LEU A 296 12.39 5.78 4.32
CA LEU A 296 11.96 4.89 3.21
C LEU A 296 11.05 5.44 2.10
N LEU A 297 10.65 6.70 2.18
CA LEU A 297 9.71 7.42 1.32
C LEU A 297 10.24 8.81 0.87
N ILE A 298 11.40 9.27 1.35
CA ILE A 298 11.94 10.63 1.12
C ILE A 298 13.48 10.59 1.02
N ALA A 299 13.99 10.27 -0.17
CA ALA A 299 15.41 10.07 -0.46
C ALA A 299 16.35 11.12 0.16
N ASN A 300 17.15 10.69 1.15
CA ASN A 300 18.09 11.52 1.90
C ASN A 300 19.48 10.88 2.02
N PRO A 301 20.34 10.91 0.97
CA PRO A 301 21.62 10.16 0.90
C PRO A 301 22.67 10.45 2.00
N MET A 302 22.44 11.48 2.82
CA MET A 302 23.28 11.84 3.96
C MET A 302 22.75 11.30 5.29
N GLN A 303 21.54 10.76 5.29
CA GLN A 303 20.83 10.13 6.41
C GLN A 303 20.67 11.07 7.62
N ASP A 304 20.47 12.35 7.32
CA ASP A 304 20.01 13.39 8.25
C ASP A 304 18.57 13.10 8.73
N VAL A 305 18.22 13.57 9.93
CA VAL A 305 16.90 13.35 10.54
C VAL A 305 15.84 14.24 9.90
N ILE A 306 14.92 13.64 9.16
CA ILE A 306 13.71 14.31 8.66
C ILE A 306 12.69 14.42 9.79
N LYS A 307 12.04 15.59 9.93
CA LYS A 307 11.09 15.89 11.03
C LYS A 307 9.67 16.11 10.52
N ASP A 308 9.61 16.85 9.43
CA ASP A 308 8.47 17.31 8.65
C ASP A 308 8.16 16.33 7.50
N GLY A 309 8.24 15.02 7.78
CA GLY A 309 8.22 13.98 6.74
C GLY A 309 7.55 12.68 7.17
N LEU A 310 6.76 12.14 6.26
CA LEU A 310 6.24 10.77 6.34
C LEU A 310 7.33 9.82 5.83
N CYS A 311 8.03 9.18 6.75
CA CYS A 311 9.21 8.35 6.51
C CYS A 311 8.90 6.85 6.49
N ARG A 312 7.98 6.38 7.33
CA ARG A 312 7.63 4.96 7.44
C ARG A 312 6.14 4.77 7.65
N ILE A 313 5.59 3.75 6.98
CA ILE A 313 4.18 3.37 7.07
C ILE A 313 4.12 1.86 7.31
N VAL A 314 3.49 1.44 8.43
CA VAL A 314 3.45 0.02 8.84
C VAL A 314 2.01 -0.45 8.95
N LYS A 315 1.58 -1.27 8.00
CA LYS A 315 0.27 -1.97 8.05
C LYS A 315 0.33 -3.10 9.07
N THR A 316 -0.30 -2.92 10.23
CA THR A 316 -0.16 -3.85 11.36
C THR A 316 -1.01 -5.10 11.17
N ASN A 317 -2.28 -4.97 10.81
CA ASN A 317 -3.11 -6.05 10.28
C ASN A 317 -4.29 -5.54 9.45
N SER A 318 -4.92 -6.48 8.74
CA SER A 318 -6.27 -6.32 8.19
C SER A 318 -7.23 -7.28 8.87
N VAL A 319 -8.52 -6.92 8.91
CA VAL A 319 -9.63 -7.75 9.37
C VAL A 319 -10.78 -7.63 8.38
N SER A 320 -11.29 -8.76 7.88
CA SER A 320 -12.43 -8.78 6.95
C SER A 320 -13.74 -8.58 7.69
N ILE A 321 -14.70 -7.89 7.06
CA ILE A 321 -16.08 -7.74 7.52
C ILE A 321 -16.98 -8.53 6.57
N PRO A 322 -17.30 -9.81 6.86
CA PRO A 322 -17.99 -10.71 5.94
C PRO A 322 -19.52 -10.55 5.88
N GLU A 323 -20.07 -9.53 6.54
CA GLU A 323 -21.51 -9.28 6.60
C GLU A 323 -21.81 -7.83 6.24
N GLY A 324 -22.77 -7.63 5.33
CA GLY A 324 -23.24 -6.30 4.90
C GLY A 324 -22.19 -5.49 4.13
N THR A 325 -22.53 -4.22 3.87
CA THR A 325 -21.58 -3.20 3.43
C THR A 325 -21.23 -2.34 4.64
N VAL A 326 -19.95 -2.01 4.80
CA VAL A 326 -19.51 -1.05 5.82
C VAL A 326 -19.97 0.35 5.42
N SER A 327 -20.48 1.13 6.37
CA SER A 327 -20.73 2.56 6.17
C SER A 327 -19.42 3.29 5.82
N ALA A 328 -19.52 4.39 5.08
CA ALA A 328 -18.34 5.20 4.74
C ALA A 328 -17.67 5.80 5.99
N THR A 329 -18.43 5.98 7.07
CA THR A 329 -17.94 6.47 8.36
C THR A 329 -17.44 5.31 9.23
N ILE A 330 -16.19 5.42 9.68
CA ILE A 330 -15.62 4.63 10.77
C ILE A 330 -15.24 5.57 11.91
N LEU A 331 -15.49 5.13 13.12
CA LEU A 331 -15.32 5.92 14.34
C LEU A 331 -14.23 5.26 15.19
N ALA A 332 -13.40 6.03 15.88
CA ALA A 332 -12.34 5.51 16.74
C ALA A 332 -12.15 6.36 18.00
N GLY A 333 -11.89 5.70 19.14
CA GLY A 333 -11.74 6.33 20.45
C GLY A 333 -11.73 5.30 21.59
N ASP A 334 -11.36 5.72 22.79
CA ASP A 334 -11.28 4.86 23.98
C ASP A 334 -12.66 4.65 24.64
N LEU A 335 -13.53 3.88 23.98
CA LEU A 335 -14.95 3.74 24.32
C LEU A 335 -15.25 2.91 25.58
N ASP A 336 -14.26 2.19 26.12
CA ASP A 336 -14.38 1.40 27.35
C ASP A 336 -13.40 1.86 28.45
N HIS A 337 -12.85 3.07 28.30
CA HIS A 337 -11.89 3.68 29.23
C HIS A 337 -10.73 2.73 29.62
N SER A 338 -10.33 1.88 28.68
CA SER A 338 -9.31 0.84 28.86
C SER A 338 -7.88 1.36 28.69
N GLY A 339 -7.72 2.58 28.16
CA GLY A 339 -6.43 3.11 27.75
C GLY A 339 -6.03 2.70 26.33
N THR A 340 -6.91 2.07 25.55
CA THR A 340 -6.63 1.67 24.15
C THR A 340 -7.74 2.12 23.19
N THR A 341 -7.35 2.49 21.97
CA THR A 341 -8.30 3.02 20.98
C THR A 341 -9.18 1.89 20.42
N SER A 342 -10.47 1.90 20.74
CA SER A 342 -11.46 1.04 20.08
C SER A 342 -11.81 1.62 18.71
N VAL A 343 -12.02 0.75 17.72
CA VAL A 343 -12.47 1.11 16.36
C VAL A 343 -13.86 0.55 16.12
N VAL A 344 -14.79 1.37 15.63
CA VAL A 344 -16.19 0.99 15.37
C VAL A 344 -16.51 1.15 13.89
N ALA A 345 -16.87 0.04 13.26
CA ALA A 345 -17.39 0.02 11.90
C ALA A 345 -18.89 -0.27 11.92
N PHE A 346 -19.67 0.54 11.21
CA PHE A 346 -21.12 0.39 11.12
C PHE A 346 -21.47 -0.47 9.91
N VAL A 347 -22.16 -1.57 10.16
CA VAL A 347 -22.60 -2.53 9.15
C VAL A 347 -24.09 -2.37 8.94
N ASN A 348 -24.50 -2.27 7.67
CA ASN A 348 -25.89 -2.23 7.26
C ASN A 348 -26.33 -3.62 6.71
N PRO A 349 -26.87 -4.52 7.57
CA PRO A 349 -27.41 -5.80 7.13
C PRO A 349 -28.70 -5.63 6.32
N ALA A 350 -28.80 -6.29 5.17
CA ALA A 350 -29.89 -6.12 4.19
C ALA A 350 -31.30 -6.56 4.66
N ALA A 351 -31.45 -7.08 5.88
CA ALA A 351 -32.72 -7.57 6.43
C ALA A 351 -32.74 -7.55 7.98
N SER A 352 -32.55 -6.38 8.61
CA SER A 352 -32.62 -6.23 10.07
C SER A 352 -33.76 -5.32 10.53
N THR A 353 -34.17 -5.52 11.79
CA THR A 353 -35.01 -4.61 12.59
C THR A 353 -34.20 -3.54 13.32
N ASP A 354 -32.87 -3.67 13.31
CA ASP A 354 -31.92 -2.75 13.92
C ASP A 354 -31.54 -1.64 12.92
N ALA A 355 -31.23 -0.45 13.42
CA ALA A 355 -30.78 0.68 12.61
C ALA A 355 -29.45 0.42 11.90
N ALA A 356 -28.53 -0.24 12.62
CA ALA A 356 -27.23 -0.72 12.16
C ALA A 356 -26.71 -1.80 13.12
N VAL A 357 -25.64 -2.50 12.73
CA VAL A 357 -24.78 -3.25 13.66
C VAL A 357 -23.46 -2.51 13.81
N ALA A 358 -23.12 -2.10 15.03
CA ALA A 358 -21.82 -1.53 15.36
C ALA A 358 -20.85 -2.66 15.71
N ARG A 359 -19.89 -2.91 14.81
CA ARG A 359 -18.83 -3.90 14.99
C ARG A 359 -17.62 -3.22 15.63
N VAL A 360 -17.42 -3.46 16.92
CA VAL A 360 -16.39 -2.81 17.76
C VAL A 360 -15.17 -3.70 17.88
N PHE A 361 -14.05 -3.23 17.35
CA PHE A 361 -12.73 -3.84 17.46
C PHE A 361 -11.96 -3.18 18.60
N ALA A 362 -11.70 -3.91 19.68
CA ALA A 362 -10.67 -3.52 20.64
C ALA A 362 -9.29 -3.64 19.99
N GLN A 363 -8.30 -2.92 20.52
CA GLN A 363 -6.95 -2.84 19.96
C GLN A 363 -5.88 -3.34 20.94
N SER A 364 -4.81 -3.96 20.44
CA SER A 364 -3.62 -4.25 21.23
C SER A 364 -2.72 -3.02 21.34
N ALA A 365 -1.87 -2.97 22.36
CA ALA A 365 -0.81 -1.95 22.52
C ALA A 365 0.25 -1.88 21.38
N THR A 366 0.06 -2.64 20.30
CA THR A 366 0.88 -2.63 19.07
C THR A 366 0.07 -2.19 17.86
N GLY A 367 -1.00 -1.43 18.07
CA GLY A 367 -1.87 -0.87 17.04
C GLY A 367 -2.77 -1.88 16.31
N ARG A 368 -2.81 -3.16 16.71
CA ARG A 368 -3.51 -4.23 15.96
C ARG A 368 -4.97 -4.37 16.37
N LEU A 369 -5.89 -4.39 15.41
CA LEU A 369 -7.30 -4.74 15.63
C LEU A 369 -7.42 -6.19 16.10
N GLN A 370 -8.17 -6.41 17.20
CA GLN A 370 -8.45 -7.73 17.77
C GLN A 370 -9.73 -8.33 17.18
N THR A 371 -10.19 -9.47 17.73
CA THR A 371 -11.50 -10.04 17.38
C THR A 371 -12.62 -9.09 17.82
N PRO A 372 -13.55 -8.69 16.94
CA PRO A 372 -14.58 -7.71 17.29
C PRO A 372 -15.70 -8.28 18.19
N ARG A 373 -16.41 -7.36 18.85
CA ARG A 373 -17.73 -7.59 19.44
C ARG A 373 -18.80 -6.85 18.61
N ASP A 374 -19.95 -7.48 18.38
CA ASP A 374 -21.07 -6.86 17.66
C ASP A 374 -22.12 -6.32 18.64
N ILE A 375 -22.52 -5.08 18.42
CA ILE A 375 -23.59 -4.40 19.14
C ILE A 375 -24.70 -4.08 18.15
N ARG A 376 -25.93 -4.49 18.46
CA ARG A 376 -27.12 -4.10 17.69
C ARG A 376 -27.58 -2.73 18.16
N LEU A 377 -27.77 -1.80 17.23
CA LEU A 377 -28.32 -0.48 17.49
C LEU A 377 -29.81 -0.50 17.10
N PRO A 378 -30.75 -0.74 18.02
CA PRO A 378 -32.16 -0.94 17.69
C PRO A 378 -32.78 0.36 17.18
N LEU A 379 -33.79 0.28 16.29
CA LEU A 379 -34.46 1.48 15.80
C LEU A 379 -35.17 2.27 16.90
N ALA A 380 -35.10 3.61 16.80
CA ALA A 380 -35.84 4.52 17.65
C ALA A 380 -37.36 4.33 17.49
N ALA A 381 -38.11 4.52 18.58
CA ALA A 381 -39.54 4.21 18.63
C ALA A 381 -40.34 4.97 17.57
N GLY A 382 -41.04 4.23 16.71
CA GLY A 382 -41.84 4.78 15.61
C GLY A 382 -41.15 4.82 14.25
N PHE A 383 -39.89 4.38 14.11
CA PHE A 383 -39.17 4.34 12.84
C PHE A 383 -38.91 2.90 12.37
N THR A 384 -38.76 2.70 11.05
CA THR A 384 -38.76 1.37 10.40
C THR A 384 -37.75 1.20 9.25
N SER A 385 -36.76 2.10 9.14
CA SER A 385 -35.75 2.14 8.08
C SER A 385 -34.35 2.15 8.69
N SER A 386 -33.36 1.47 8.09
CA SER A 386 -31.97 1.50 8.59
C SER A 386 -31.34 2.90 8.49
N ALA A 387 -30.30 3.14 9.29
CA ALA A 387 -29.42 4.29 9.09
C ALA A 387 -28.60 4.12 7.80
N ASN A 388 -28.16 5.23 7.19
CA ASN A 388 -27.25 5.19 6.05
C ASN A 388 -25.90 5.86 6.33
N GLN A 389 -25.83 6.74 7.34
CA GLN A 389 -24.65 7.51 7.72
C GLN A 389 -24.56 7.58 9.25
N ALA A 390 -23.34 7.47 9.76
CA ALA A 390 -22.97 7.86 11.13
C ALA A 390 -22.16 9.17 11.04
N PHE A 391 -22.31 10.07 12.02
CA PHE A 391 -21.82 11.46 11.84
C PHE A 391 -20.87 11.96 12.93
N VAL A 392 -21.07 11.56 14.19
CA VAL A 392 -20.45 12.23 15.35
C VAL A 392 -20.01 11.20 16.40
N ILE A 393 -18.87 11.49 17.06
CA ILE A 393 -18.41 10.92 18.34
C ILE A 393 -18.30 12.08 19.33
N ASP A 394 -19.35 12.37 20.11
CA ASP A 394 -19.27 13.45 21.11
C ASP A 394 -20.07 13.18 22.38
N ASP A 395 -19.76 13.91 23.45
CA ASP A 395 -20.45 13.81 24.75
C ASP A 395 -21.80 14.54 24.66
N VAL A 396 -22.73 13.92 23.93
CA VAL A 396 -24.04 14.47 23.57
C VAL A 396 -25.03 14.33 24.72
N SER A 397 -24.82 13.38 25.62
CA SER A 397 -25.60 13.17 26.83
C SER A 397 -25.05 13.90 28.07
N LYS A 398 -23.79 14.37 28.05
CA LYS A 398 -23.08 14.99 29.18
C LYS A 398 -22.93 14.08 30.39
N ASP A 399 -22.76 12.78 30.12
CA ASP A 399 -22.32 11.80 31.12
C ASP A 399 -20.78 11.69 31.22
N GLY A 400 -20.06 12.33 30.30
CA GLY A 400 -18.60 12.37 30.23
C GLY A 400 -17.98 11.31 29.30
N GLU A 401 -18.81 10.49 28.67
CA GLU A 401 -18.42 9.48 27.70
C GLU A 401 -18.69 10.00 26.26
N LYS A 402 -18.61 9.12 25.23
CA LYS A 402 -18.73 9.51 23.82
C LYS A 402 -19.85 8.76 23.08
N ASP A 403 -20.85 9.52 22.63
CA ASP A 403 -22.09 9.06 22.00
C ASP A 403 -22.02 9.10 20.47
N ILE A 404 -22.90 8.32 19.81
CA ILE A 404 -23.00 8.26 18.35
C ILE A 404 -24.30 8.90 17.86
N ILE A 405 -24.21 9.76 16.85
CA ILE A 405 -25.37 10.20 16.05
C ILE A 405 -25.45 9.37 14.75
N LEU A 406 -26.58 8.67 14.57
CA LEU A 406 -26.96 8.02 13.31
C LEU A 406 -28.09 8.80 12.62
N SER A 407 -28.05 8.88 11.30
CA SER A 407 -29.18 9.38 10.48
C SER A 407 -29.45 8.55 9.23
N SER A 408 -30.67 8.73 8.73
CA SER A 408 -31.17 8.28 7.44
C SER A 408 -31.87 9.46 6.76
N GLY A 409 -32.26 9.32 5.49
CA GLY A 409 -33.15 10.28 4.82
C GLY A 409 -34.60 10.29 5.32
N THR A 410 -34.85 9.81 6.54
CA THR A 410 -36.19 9.64 7.13
C THR A 410 -36.25 9.86 8.65
N TRP A 411 -35.14 9.67 9.37
CA TRP A 411 -35.04 9.86 10.83
C TRP A 411 -33.58 10.01 11.28
N MET A 412 -33.39 10.54 12.50
CA MET A 412 -32.10 10.70 13.15
C MET A 412 -32.21 10.40 14.67
N ALA A 413 -31.16 9.82 15.28
CA ALA A 413 -31.14 9.52 16.72
C ALA A 413 -29.71 9.51 17.31
N VAL A 414 -29.61 9.84 18.60
CA VAL A 414 -28.42 9.62 19.43
C VAL A 414 -28.47 8.21 20.02
N TYR A 415 -27.37 7.49 19.99
CA TYR A 415 -27.13 6.26 20.74
C TYR A 415 -26.06 6.58 21.79
N PRO A 416 -26.41 6.71 23.07
CA PRO A 416 -25.42 6.97 24.09
C PRO A 416 -24.52 5.75 24.27
N THR A 417 -23.28 5.94 24.70
CA THR A 417 -22.43 4.81 25.15
C THR A 417 -22.86 4.30 26.54
N ASP A 418 -22.31 3.19 27.00
CA ASP A 418 -22.60 2.62 28.32
C ASP A 418 -21.40 2.64 29.29
N GLY A 419 -20.31 3.32 28.92
CA GLY A 419 -19.05 3.38 29.68
C GLY A 419 -18.28 2.05 29.74
N LYS A 420 -18.66 1.07 28.91
CA LYS A 420 -18.02 -0.25 28.77
C LYS A 420 -17.83 -0.60 27.29
N GLY A 421 -17.84 0.43 26.44
CA GLY A 421 -17.80 0.34 24.98
C GLY A 421 -18.92 -0.52 24.39
N GLY A 422 -20.07 -0.55 25.07
CA GLY A 422 -21.40 -0.85 24.54
C GLY A 422 -22.13 0.43 24.15
N PHE A 423 -23.37 0.30 23.67
CA PHE A 423 -24.26 1.44 23.39
C PHE A 423 -25.66 1.19 23.98
N GLY A 424 -26.27 2.25 24.49
CA GLY A 424 -27.60 2.27 25.10
C GLY A 424 -28.76 2.37 24.10
N ALA A 425 -29.96 2.59 24.64
CA ALA A 425 -31.17 2.75 23.84
C ALA A 425 -31.22 4.13 23.16
N PRO A 426 -31.75 4.23 21.92
CA PRO A 426 -31.73 5.48 21.15
C PRO A 426 -32.65 6.59 21.69
N GLY A 427 -32.12 7.81 21.73
CA GLY A 427 -32.89 9.05 21.84
C GLY A 427 -33.17 9.63 20.45
N ALA A 428 -34.44 9.70 20.04
CA ALA A 428 -34.81 10.23 18.72
C ALA A 428 -34.59 11.76 18.63
N LEU A 429 -33.83 12.20 17.63
CA LEU A 429 -33.59 13.61 17.30
C LEU A 429 -34.73 14.20 16.45
N THR A 430 -35.41 13.35 15.68
CA THR A 430 -36.51 13.70 14.77
C THR A 430 -37.84 13.15 15.26
N GLN A 431 -38.93 13.91 15.07
CA GLN A 431 -40.28 13.47 15.41
C GLN A 431 -40.89 12.57 14.32
N ASN A 432 -41.87 11.74 14.69
CA ASN A 432 -42.76 11.06 13.75
C ASN A 432 -44.23 11.43 14.06
N PRO A 433 -44.95 12.12 13.15
CA PRO A 433 -44.48 12.65 11.86
C PRO A 433 -43.41 13.74 12.02
N PRO A 434 -42.54 13.93 11.01
CA PRO A 434 -41.47 14.94 11.05
C PRO A 434 -42.00 16.38 11.13
N GLN A 435 -41.24 17.25 11.79
CA GLN A 435 -41.59 18.67 11.91
C GLN A 435 -41.38 19.40 10.57
N MET A 436 -42.23 20.38 10.28
CA MET A 436 -42.16 21.15 9.04
C MET A 436 -41.32 22.43 9.23
N ILE A 437 -40.16 22.49 8.58
CA ILE A 437 -39.23 23.63 8.60
C ILE A 437 -39.19 24.25 7.21
N GLY A 438 -39.42 25.56 7.09
CA GLY A 438 -39.35 26.28 5.82
C GLY A 438 -40.31 25.80 4.72
N GLY A 439 -41.28 24.94 5.06
CA GLY A 439 -42.19 24.26 4.12
C GLY A 439 -41.91 22.77 3.90
N PHE A 440 -40.87 22.19 4.51
CA PHE A 440 -40.40 20.81 4.24
C PHE A 440 -40.22 19.98 5.52
N PRO A 441 -40.43 18.64 5.46
CA PRO A 441 -40.29 17.77 6.63
C PRO A 441 -38.83 17.54 7.02
N PHE A 442 -38.45 17.97 8.22
CA PHE A 442 -37.12 17.71 8.78
C PHE A 442 -37.03 16.27 9.28
N THR A 443 -36.14 15.51 8.63
CA THR A 443 -35.98 14.07 8.81
C THR A 443 -34.55 13.67 9.19
N GLY A 444 -33.64 14.64 9.34
CA GLY A 444 -32.22 14.43 9.54
C GLY A 444 -31.39 15.28 8.56
N TYR A 445 -30.07 15.11 8.61
CA TYR A 445 -29.10 15.82 7.77
C TYR A 445 -28.60 14.94 6.62
N ALA A 446 -28.25 15.57 5.49
CA ALA A 446 -27.93 14.91 4.21
C ALA A 446 -26.41 14.67 3.98
N GLY A 447 -25.57 15.28 4.81
CA GLY A 447 -24.12 15.33 4.70
C GLY A 447 -23.49 15.66 6.06
N PRO A 448 -22.17 15.95 6.12
CA PRO A 448 -21.50 16.22 7.38
C PRO A 448 -22.20 17.31 8.19
N ILE A 449 -22.27 17.10 9.50
CA ILE A 449 -22.88 18.05 10.45
C ILE A 449 -21.78 18.69 11.29
N ALA A 450 -21.94 19.97 11.57
CA ALA A 450 -21.12 20.71 12.50
C ALA A 450 -21.69 20.57 13.92
N VAL A 451 -20.80 20.47 14.91
CA VAL A 451 -21.14 20.32 16.33
C VAL A 451 -20.48 21.47 17.09
N GLY A 452 -21.17 22.03 18.09
CA GLY A 452 -20.67 23.10 18.93
C GLY A 452 -21.71 23.55 19.95
N ASP A 453 -21.33 24.36 20.92
CA ASP A 453 -22.25 25.04 21.84
C ASP A 453 -22.64 26.39 21.21
N PHE A 454 -23.72 26.42 20.41
CA PHE A 454 -24.12 27.60 19.62
C PHE A 454 -24.97 28.59 20.43
N ASP A 455 -25.57 28.19 21.56
CA ASP A 455 -26.33 29.07 22.46
C ASP A 455 -25.71 29.33 23.85
N GLY A 456 -24.50 28.80 24.10
CA GLY A 456 -23.68 29.09 25.29
C GLY A 456 -24.15 28.37 26.55
N ASN A 457 -24.88 27.27 26.44
CA ASN A 457 -25.47 26.55 27.56
C ASN A 457 -24.61 25.38 28.10
N GLY A 458 -23.51 25.03 27.41
CA GLY A 458 -22.56 23.97 27.76
C GLY A 458 -22.86 22.59 27.16
N LEU A 459 -23.94 22.44 26.38
CA LEU A 459 -24.34 21.22 25.68
C LEU A 459 -23.92 21.29 24.19
N PRO A 460 -23.71 20.15 23.50
CA PRO A 460 -23.41 20.17 22.07
C PRO A 460 -24.71 20.22 21.27
N ASP A 461 -24.87 21.32 20.56
CA ASP A 461 -25.86 21.51 19.51
C ASP A 461 -25.35 20.93 18.18
N ILE A 462 -26.26 20.77 17.21
CA ILE A 462 -25.90 20.28 15.87
C ILE A 462 -26.42 21.22 14.78
N ALA A 463 -25.59 21.50 13.77
CA ALA A 463 -25.94 22.31 12.61
C ALA A 463 -25.60 21.58 11.30
N GLY A 464 -26.47 21.67 10.30
CA GLY A 464 -26.28 20.93 9.06
C GLY A 464 -27.29 21.29 7.98
N THR A 465 -27.17 20.64 6.83
CA THR A 465 -28.07 20.78 5.69
C THR A 465 -29.04 19.60 5.65
N PRO A 466 -30.37 19.85 5.72
CA PRO A 466 -31.35 18.80 5.97
C PRO A 466 -31.55 17.90 4.75
N PHE A 467 -32.00 16.67 4.97
CA PHE A 467 -32.32 15.75 3.89
C PHE A 467 -33.52 16.23 3.07
N HIS A 468 -33.28 16.47 1.78
CA HIS A 468 -34.30 16.85 0.81
C HIS A 468 -34.43 15.75 -0.25
N PRO A 469 -35.61 15.12 -0.41
CA PRO A 469 -35.82 14.14 -1.48
C PRO A 469 -35.73 14.82 -2.85
N PHE A 470 -34.90 14.25 -3.73
CA PHE A 470 -34.64 14.74 -5.08
C PHE A 470 -35.93 14.88 -5.93
N GLY A 471 -35.94 15.86 -6.84
CA GLY A 471 -37.07 16.07 -7.77
C GLY A 471 -38.23 16.92 -7.23
N THR A 472 -38.12 17.45 -6.00
CA THR A 472 -39.14 18.29 -5.35
C THR A 472 -39.21 19.74 -5.85
N GLY A 473 -38.27 20.18 -6.70
CA GLY A 473 -38.26 21.53 -7.29
C GLY A 473 -37.86 22.67 -6.34
N ILE A 474 -37.29 22.34 -5.19
CA ILE A 474 -36.88 23.30 -4.15
C ILE A 474 -35.57 23.99 -4.56
N THR A 475 -35.54 25.34 -4.53
CA THR A 475 -34.40 26.19 -4.90
C THR A 475 -33.77 26.90 -3.69
N LEU A 476 -33.98 26.35 -2.50
CA LEU A 476 -33.45 26.85 -1.23
C LEU A 476 -32.73 25.71 -0.52
N ASN A 477 -31.48 25.96 -0.15
CA ASN A 477 -30.66 25.08 0.66
C ASN A 477 -30.52 25.71 2.06
N PRO A 478 -31.41 25.39 3.01
CA PRO A 478 -31.34 25.94 4.35
C PRO A 478 -30.21 25.28 5.16
N VAL A 479 -29.51 26.07 5.96
CA VAL A 479 -28.73 25.56 7.09
C VAL A 479 -29.66 25.52 8.30
N VAL A 480 -29.78 24.34 8.91
CA VAL A 480 -30.68 24.08 10.04
C VAL A 480 -29.87 23.74 11.28
N LEU A 481 -30.07 24.54 12.32
CA LEU A 481 -29.56 24.33 13.67
C LEU A 481 -30.60 23.55 14.50
N GLN A 482 -30.16 22.55 15.26
CA GLN A 482 -30.96 21.90 16.29
C GLN A 482 -30.24 22.05 17.64
N LEU A 483 -30.75 22.94 18.48
CA LEU A 483 -30.20 23.19 19.82
C LEU A 483 -30.56 22.06 20.79
N GLN A 484 -29.64 21.72 21.70
CA GLN A 484 -29.91 20.88 22.86
C GLN A 484 -30.22 21.78 24.07
N THR A 485 -31.36 21.57 24.73
CA THR A 485 -31.84 22.42 25.85
C THR A 485 -31.70 21.78 27.24
N ALA A 486 -31.44 20.47 27.27
CA ALA A 486 -30.95 19.68 28.40
C ALA A 486 -30.38 18.37 27.82
N ALA A 487 -29.58 17.61 28.59
CA ALA A 487 -29.02 16.31 28.19
C ALA A 487 -30.02 15.44 27.39
N GLY A 488 -29.77 15.25 26.09
CA GLY A 488 -30.63 14.46 25.18
C GLY A 488 -32.00 15.07 24.83
N VAL A 489 -32.31 16.29 25.24
CA VAL A 489 -33.58 17.01 25.01
C VAL A 489 -33.37 18.14 24.01
N TRP A 490 -33.99 18.03 22.84
CA TRP A 490 -33.71 18.88 21.68
C TRP A 490 -34.83 19.87 21.39
N ALA A 491 -34.44 21.09 21.02
CA ALA A 491 -35.35 22.11 20.53
C ALA A 491 -35.99 21.73 19.18
N ALA A 492 -37.05 22.46 18.81
CA ALA A 492 -37.53 22.45 17.44
C ALA A 492 -36.43 23.01 16.51
N PRO A 493 -36.05 22.33 15.42
CA PRO A 493 -34.92 22.77 14.61
C PRO A 493 -35.26 24.05 13.83
N LYS A 494 -34.25 24.90 13.67
CA LYS A 494 -34.33 26.33 13.30
C LYS A 494 -33.52 26.57 12.04
N VAL A 495 -34.10 27.22 11.02
CA VAL A 495 -33.31 27.73 9.90
C VAL A 495 -32.45 28.90 10.39
N VAL A 496 -31.14 28.81 10.23
CA VAL A 496 -30.18 29.86 10.59
C VAL A 496 -29.59 30.56 9.36
N SER A 497 -29.62 29.92 8.20
CA SER A 497 -29.34 30.57 6.91
C SER A 497 -30.22 29.98 5.81
N MET A 498 -30.63 30.81 4.85
CA MET A 498 -31.30 30.38 3.62
C MET A 498 -30.42 30.76 2.43
N LEU A 499 -29.80 29.76 1.80
CA LEU A 499 -28.91 29.96 0.67
C LEU A 499 -29.66 29.57 -0.61
N SER A 500 -29.82 30.53 -1.52
CA SER A 500 -30.54 30.34 -2.78
C SER A 500 -29.69 29.55 -3.76
N SER A 501 -30.23 28.47 -4.33
CA SER A 501 -29.61 27.74 -5.43
C SER A 501 -30.61 27.57 -6.58
N PRO A 502 -30.26 27.90 -7.83
CA PRO A 502 -31.15 27.76 -8.99
C PRO A 502 -31.47 26.30 -9.36
N MET A 503 -30.85 25.29 -8.73
CA MET A 503 -31.09 23.88 -9.00
C MET A 503 -31.32 23.05 -7.73
N ALA A 504 -32.34 22.19 -7.75
CA ALA A 504 -32.64 21.27 -6.66
C ALA A 504 -31.67 20.08 -6.65
N GLY A 505 -31.03 19.82 -5.51
CA GLY A 505 -30.23 18.60 -5.26
C GLY A 505 -28.78 18.82 -4.83
N ASN A 506 -28.26 20.05 -4.87
CA ASN A 506 -26.95 20.37 -4.31
C ASN A 506 -27.06 20.54 -2.79
N ILE A 507 -26.28 19.76 -2.03
CA ILE A 507 -26.22 19.81 -0.57
C ILE A 507 -25.01 20.67 -0.17
N PRO A 508 -25.18 21.83 0.50
CA PRO A 508 -24.04 22.56 1.05
C PRO A 508 -23.39 21.75 2.17
N THR A 509 -22.06 21.83 2.24
CA THR A 509 -21.25 21.26 3.32
C THR A 509 -21.00 22.33 4.39
N VAL A 510 -20.93 21.93 5.66
CA VAL A 510 -20.76 22.83 6.80
C VAL A 510 -19.63 22.37 7.73
N ALA A 511 -18.97 23.33 8.37
CA ALA A 511 -18.06 23.13 9.49
C ALA A 511 -18.32 24.22 10.56
N ALA A 512 -17.95 23.95 11.81
CA ALA A 512 -17.96 24.93 12.89
C ALA A 512 -16.57 25.14 13.49
N ALA A 513 -16.29 26.37 13.89
CA ALA A 513 -15.11 26.81 14.62
C ALA A 513 -15.36 28.24 15.13
N ASP A 514 -14.57 28.70 16.10
CA ASP A 514 -14.48 30.14 16.38
C ASP A 514 -13.52 30.80 15.38
N LEU A 515 -14.03 31.63 14.47
CA LEU A 515 -13.25 32.33 13.43
C LEU A 515 -12.90 33.78 13.83
N ASN A 516 -13.43 34.25 14.97
CA ASN A 516 -13.39 35.65 15.40
C ASN A 516 -12.81 35.85 16.81
N HIS A 517 -12.46 34.76 17.49
CA HIS A 517 -11.83 34.65 18.80
C HIS A 517 -12.66 35.20 19.97
N ASP A 518 -14.00 35.23 19.85
CA ASP A 518 -14.91 35.59 20.95
C ASP A 518 -15.43 34.41 21.80
N ASN A 519 -14.91 33.20 21.54
CA ASN A 519 -15.22 31.91 22.17
C ASN A 519 -16.63 31.37 21.87
N LYS A 520 -17.17 31.68 20.69
CA LYS A 520 -18.44 31.13 20.19
C LYS A 520 -18.22 30.41 18.86
N PRO A 521 -18.94 29.29 18.61
CA PRO A 521 -18.82 28.62 17.32
C PRO A 521 -19.54 29.40 16.21
N ASP A 522 -18.77 29.85 15.22
CA ASP A 522 -19.24 30.31 13.92
C ASP A 522 -19.53 29.10 13.00
N LEU A 523 -20.17 29.34 11.86
CA LEU A 523 -20.37 28.32 10.81
C LEU A 523 -19.72 28.75 9.48
N VAL A 524 -18.92 27.86 8.90
CA VAL A 524 -18.42 27.95 7.52
C VAL A 524 -19.28 27.06 6.63
N THR A 525 -19.80 27.60 5.53
CA THR A 525 -20.60 26.84 4.56
C THR A 525 -20.01 26.94 3.16
N VAL A 526 -19.95 25.82 2.43
CA VAL A 526 -19.55 25.81 1.01
C VAL A 526 -20.75 25.43 0.16
N ASN A 527 -21.02 26.28 -0.82
CA ASN A 527 -22.21 26.19 -1.66
C ASN A 527 -21.79 25.89 -3.09
N TYR A 528 -22.19 24.70 -3.57
CA TYR A 528 -22.14 24.39 -4.99
C TYR A 528 -23.31 25.07 -5.67
N ASP A 529 -23.03 26.12 -6.43
CA ASP A 529 -23.89 26.53 -7.53
C ASP A 529 -23.36 25.93 -8.85
N VAL A 530 -24.25 25.76 -9.82
CA VAL A 530 -23.92 25.24 -11.15
C VAL A 530 -23.91 26.43 -12.12
N LEU A 531 -23.09 26.34 -13.18
CA LEU A 531 -22.92 27.41 -14.16
C LEU A 531 -24.29 27.94 -14.67
N PRO A 532 -24.50 29.27 -14.69
CA PRO A 532 -23.47 30.31 -14.81
C PRO A 532 -22.85 30.83 -13.51
N ASN A 533 -23.40 30.49 -12.34
CA ASN A 533 -22.89 31.01 -11.07
C ASN A 533 -21.66 30.21 -10.59
N PRO A 534 -20.64 30.87 -10.01
CA PRO A 534 -19.56 30.18 -9.32
C PRO A 534 -20.01 29.66 -7.94
N PRO A 535 -19.42 28.56 -7.45
CA PRO A 535 -19.56 28.15 -6.06
C PRO A 535 -18.96 29.20 -5.10
N PHE A 536 -19.36 29.20 -3.83
CA PHE A 536 -18.91 30.19 -2.86
C PHE A 536 -18.81 29.66 -1.42
N VAL A 537 -17.94 30.29 -0.63
CA VAL A 537 -17.93 30.18 0.84
C VAL A 537 -18.83 31.27 1.41
N ALA A 538 -19.62 30.94 2.43
CA ALA A 538 -20.28 31.93 3.29
C ALA A 538 -19.99 31.59 4.76
N VAL A 539 -19.49 32.59 5.49
CA VAL A 539 -19.28 32.55 6.94
C VAL A 539 -20.50 33.14 7.63
N LEU A 540 -20.95 32.49 8.70
CA LEU A 540 -22.04 32.92 9.56
C LEU A 540 -21.48 33.06 10.98
N LEU A 541 -21.36 34.30 11.47
CA LEU A 541 -20.78 34.57 12.79
C LEU A 541 -21.81 34.31 13.89
N GLY A 542 -21.47 33.51 14.89
CA GLY A 542 -22.35 33.12 15.99
C GLY A 542 -22.58 34.24 16.99
N ASP A 543 -23.82 34.50 17.40
CA ASP A 543 -24.09 35.47 18.47
C ASP A 543 -23.91 34.89 19.89
N GLY A 544 -23.91 33.55 20.01
CA GLY A 544 -23.83 32.83 21.28
C GLY A 544 -25.20 32.66 21.95
N ALA A 545 -26.28 32.76 21.18
CA ALA A 545 -27.67 32.49 21.56
C ALA A 545 -28.40 31.71 20.44
N GLY A 546 -27.66 30.91 19.68
CA GLY A 546 -28.12 30.16 18.51
C GLY A 546 -28.53 31.02 17.31
N GLY A 547 -28.20 32.31 17.29
CA GLY A 547 -28.37 33.22 16.16
C GLY A 547 -27.06 33.46 15.42
N PHE A 548 -27.16 33.98 14.20
CA PHE A 548 -26.02 34.13 13.30
C PHE A 548 -26.10 35.39 12.44
N ALA A 549 -24.95 36.02 12.19
CA ALA A 549 -24.77 37.14 11.28
C ALA A 549 -23.98 36.71 10.03
N ALA A 550 -24.61 36.76 8.85
CA ALA A 550 -23.97 36.35 7.60
C ALA A 550 -22.96 37.39 7.09
N MET A 551 -21.74 36.94 6.81
CA MET A 551 -20.68 37.73 6.17
C MET A 551 -20.84 37.73 4.64
N PRO A 552 -20.22 38.69 3.92
CA PRO A 552 -20.19 38.67 2.45
C PRO A 552 -19.62 37.36 1.91
N SER A 553 -20.30 36.75 0.94
CA SER A 553 -19.86 35.49 0.33
C SER A 553 -18.59 35.66 -0.50
N ILE A 554 -17.68 34.70 -0.38
CA ILE A 554 -16.40 34.69 -1.10
C ILE A 554 -16.52 33.71 -2.28
N PRO A 555 -16.44 34.16 -3.54
CA PRO A 555 -16.55 33.28 -4.70
C PRO A 555 -15.33 32.37 -4.79
N LEU A 556 -15.57 31.10 -5.06
CA LEU A 556 -14.57 30.07 -5.32
C LEU A 556 -14.47 29.81 -6.83
N SER A 557 -13.32 29.28 -7.27
CA SER A 557 -13.17 28.78 -8.64
C SER A 557 -13.84 27.41 -8.83
N GLN A 558 -13.87 26.58 -7.79
CA GLN A 558 -14.43 25.21 -7.76
C GLN A 558 -15.01 24.93 -6.36
N GLY A 559 -16.01 24.06 -6.26
CA GLY A 559 -16.67 23.72 -5.00
C GLY A 559 -15.91 22.65 -4.20
N GLY A 560 -16.23 22.52 -2.91
CA GLY A 560 -15.58 21.55 -2.03
C GLY A 560 -16.26 21.31 -0.70
N SER A 561 -15.61 20.52 0.15
CA SER A 561 -15.89 20.44 1.59
C SER A 561 -14.97 21.41 2.34
N PRO A 562 -15.47 22.21 3.31
CA PRO A 562 -14.63 23.03 4.16
C PRO A 562 -13.97 22.17 5.25
N VAL A 563 -12.72 22.48 5.55
CA VAL A 563 -12.06 22.14 6.81
C VAL A 563 -11.58 23.45 7.43
N VAL A 564 -11.87 23.66 8.71
CA VAL A 564 -11.40 24.86 9.44
C VAL A 564 -10.24 24.44 10.34
N VAL A 565 -9.11 25.12 10.18
CA VAL A 565 -7.84 24.77 10.82
C VAL A 565 -6.81 25.90 10.58
N ASP A 566 -5.98 26.23 11.55
CA ASP A 566 -4.78 27.06 11.34
C ASP A 566 -3.77 26.30 10.44
N VAL A 567 -3.49 26.80 9.23
CA VAL A 567 -2.50 26.19 8.30
C VAL A 567 -1.22 27.00 8.15
N ASN A 568 -1.11 28.13 8.85
CA ASN A 568 -0.02 29.09 8.71
C ASN A 568 0.75 29.32 10.04
N SER A 569 0.26 28.73 11.13
CA SER A 569 0.79 28.81 12.49
C SER A 569 0.77 30.21 13.13
N ASP A 570 -0.12 31.11 12.69
CA ASP A 570 -0.38 32.41 13.32
C ASP A 570 -1.43 32.38 14.45
N THR A 571 -1.97 31.19 14.76
CA THR A 571 -3.00 30.90 15.77
C THR A 571 -4.44 31.32 15.40
N LEU A 572 -4.67 31.83 14.20
CA LEU A 572 -6.00 32.15 13.68
C LEU A 572 -6.59 30.99 12.86
N GLN A 573 -7.91 30.88 12.79
CA GLN A 573 -8.57 29.81 12.03
C GLN A 573 -8.64 30.14 10.54
N ASP A 574 -7.90 29.41 9.71
CA ASP A 574 -8.00 29.44 8.25
C ASP A 574 -9.09 28.46 7.75
N VAL A 575 -9.49 28.60 6.48
CA VAL A 575 -10.39 27.65 5.81
C VAL A 575 -9.71 27.01 4.61
N LEU A 576 -9.62 25.68 4.63
CA LEU A 576 -9.29 24.86 3.47
C LEU A 576 -10.55 24.35 2.78
N ILE A 577 -10.53 24.32 1.45
CA ILE A 577 -11.59 23.76 0.62
C ILE A 577 -11.03 22.58 -0.18
N GLN A 578 -11.44 21.35 0.15
CA GLN A 578 -11.09 20.15 -0.61
C GLN A 578 -11.82 20.17 -1.97
N ASN A 579 -11.09 20.21 -3.07
CA ASN A 579 -11.71 20.20 -4.39
C ASN A 579 -12.20 18.80 -4.78
N THR A 580 -13.50 18.68 -5.11
CA THR A 580 -14.12 17.40 -5.52
C THR A 580 -14.30 17.27 -7.05
N VAL A 581 -13.88 18.25 -7.85
CA VAL A 581 -14.18 18.30 -9.29
C VAL A 581 -13.16 17.47 -10.08
N SER A 582 -13.63 16.43 -10.76
CA SER A 582 -12.81 15.56 -11.60
C SER A 582 -12.38 16.26 -12.90
N GLY A 583 -11.18 16.85 -12.90
CA GLY A 583 -10.59 17.50 -14.07
C GLY A 583 -9.10 17.78 -13.91
N GLY A 584 -8.31 17.57 -14.98
CA GLY A 584 -6.87 17.83 -14.98
C GLY A 584 -6.55 19.32 -14.97
N GLY A 585 -5.67 19.76 -14.07
CA GLY A 585 -5.22 21.15 -13.97
C GLY A 585 -5.91 21.99 -12.88
N SER A 586 -6.88 21.42 -12.17
CA SER A 586 -7.43 22.00 -10.94
C SER A 586 -6.43 21.96 -9.76
N PRO A 587 -6.66 22.73 -8.68
CA PRO A 587 -5.96 22.55 -7.41
C PRO A 587 -6.58 21.41 -6.57
N LEU A 588 -5.79 20.80 -5.67
CA LEU A 588 -6.29 19.83 -4.68
C LEU A 588 -7.07 20.54 -3.57
N PHE A 589 -6.49 21.65 -3.10
CA PHE A 589 -7.02 22.48 -2.03
C PHE A 589 -6.94 23.97 -2.41
N LEU A 590 -8.04 24.68 -2.16
CA LEU A 590 -8.00 26.14 -2.02
C LEU A 590 -7.84 26.50 -0.54
N GLN A 591 -7.15 27.60 -0.26
CA GLN A 591 -6.87 28.11 1.07
C GLN A 591 -7.38 29.56 1.17
N LEU A 592 -8.14 29.84 2.23
CA LEU A 592 -8.65 31.17 2.54
C LEU A 592 -8.18 31.51 3.96
N LEU A 593 -7.16 32.37 4.06
CA LEU A 593 -6.55 32.73 5.35
C LEU A 593 -7.51 33.56 6.21
N GLY A 594 -7.59 33.30 7.50
CA GLY A 594 -8.36 34.08 8.45
C GLY A 594 -7.74 35.45 8.76
N ASP A 595 -8.54 36.42 9.21
CA ASP A 595 -8.04 37.68 9.81
C ASP A 595 -8.31 37.80 11.31
N GLY A 596 -8.77 36.72 11.95
CA GLY A 596 -9.14 36.70 13.37
C GLY A 596 -10.40 37.50 13.71
N THR A 597 -11.15 37.98 12.70
CA THR A 597 -12.43 38.69 12.90
C THR A 597 -13.57 38.07 12.08
N GLY A 598 -13.45 36.79 11.73
CA GLY A 598 -14.42 36.08 10.92
C GLY A 598 -14.43 36.45 9.43
N LYS A 599 -13.45 37.23 8.95
CA LYS A 599 -13.22 37.39 7.51
C LYS A 599 -12.16 36.39 7.06
N LEU A 600 -12.27 35.98 5.80
CA LEU A 600 -11.28 35.17 5.12
C LEU A 600 -10.73 35.93 3.91
N ALA A 601 -9.47 35.68 3.56
CA ALA A 601 -8.82 36.21 2.37
C ALA A 601 -9.41 35.62 1.08
N ALA A 602 -9.07 36.23 -0.07
CA ALA A 602 -9.40 35.66 -1.36
C ALA A 602 -8.69 34.30 -1.56
N PRO A 603 -9.37 33.29 -2.14
CA PRO A 603 -8.85 31.92 -2.20
C PRO A 603 -7.56 31.81 -3.02
N THR A 604 -6.52 31.28 -2.39
CA THR A 604 -5.26 30.88 -3.04
C THR A 604 -5.26 29.37 -3.32
N THR A 605 -4.33 28.89 -4.15
CA THR A 605 -4.06 27.45 -4.30
C THR A 605 -3.02 27.03 -3.28
N ALA A 606 -3.38 26.11 -2.37
CA ALA A 606 -2.43 25.55 -1.41
C ALA A 606 -1.55 24.47 -2.07
N VAL A 607 -2.16 23.50 -2.76
CA VAL A 607 -1.44 22.46 -3.50
C VAL A 607 -2.12 22.21 -4.85
N ALA A 608 -1.34 22.15 -5.92
CA ALA A 608 -1.80 21.87 -7.27
C ALA A 608 -1.97 20.36 -7.53
N GLY A 609 -3.02 19.98 -8.26
CA GLY A 609 -3.29 18.58 -8.60
C GLY A 609 -4.78 18.23 -8.56
N SER A 610 -5.14 17.07 -9.11
CA SER A 610 -6.53 16.66 -9.24
C SER A 610 -6.86 15.46 -8.36
N ILE A 611 -7.88 15.60 -7.51
CA ILE A 611 -8.61 14.46 -6.91
C ILE A 611 -9.50 13.83 -7.99
N GLY A 612 -9.84 12.55 -7.83
CA GLY A 612 -10.66 11.79 -8.81
C GLY A 612 -11.63 10.80 -8.19
N ILE A 613 -11.68 10.70 -6.86
CA ILE A 613 -12.76 10.06 -6.10
C ILE A 613 -13.17 11.00 -4.96
N ALA A 614 -14.46 11.06 -4.64
CA ALA A 614 -14.91 11.75 -3.43
C ALA A 614 -14.63 10.86 -2.21
N GLY A 615 -13.93 11.40 -1.21
CA GLY A 615 -13.55 10.70 0.01
C GLY A 615 -13.04 11.68 1.06
N SER A 616 -12.94 11.22 2.30
CA SER A 616 -12.63 12.06 3.46
C SER A 616 -11.21 12.63 3.41
N VAL A 617 -11.05 13.85 3.93
CA VAL A 617 -9.75 14.45 4.23
C VAL A 617 -9.48 14.28 5.71
N PHE A 618 -8.26 13.88 6.06
CA PHE A 618 -7.80 13.75 7.43
C PHE A 618 -6.72 14.80 7.67
N VAL A 619 -6.89 15.61 8.72
CA VAL A 619 -6.09 16.81 8.98
C VAL A 619 -5.64 16.81 10.43
N GLY A 620 -4.36 17.10 10.67
CA GLY A 620 -3.77 17.12 12.01
C GLY A 620 -2.27 16.83 11.98
N ASN A 621 -1.70 16.53 13.13
CA ASN A 621 -0.27 16.26 13.27
C ASN A 621 0.05 14.79 12.89
N PHE A 622 0.51 14.57 11.65
CA PHE A 622 0.91 13.26 11.12
C PHE A 622 2.43 13.05 11.13
N THR A 623 3.18 14.06 11.58
CA THR A 623 4.63 14.04 11.81
C THR A 623 4.92 14.46 13.25
N LYS A 624 6.19 14.57 13.67
CA LYS A 624 6.55 14.95 15.06
C LYS A 624 7.05 16.41 15.15
N ASP A 625 6.58 17.28 14.24
CA ASP A 625 6.97 18.69 14.16
C ASP A 625 5.91 19.69 14.73
N SER A 626 4.70 19.22 15.04
CA SER A 626 3.56 20.02 15.54
C SER A 626 2.93 21.00 14.53
N LEU A 627 3.20 20.81 13.23
CA LEU A 627 2.49 21.50 12.15
C LEU A 627 1.21 20.73 11.76
N VAL A 628 0.38 21.37 10.94
CA VAL A 628 -0.79 20.72 10.34
C VAL A 628 -0.37 20.04 9.05
N ASP A 629 -0.53 18.71 9.03
CA ASP A 629 -0.38 17.86 7.86
C ASP A 629 -1.77 17.40 7.34
N ILE A 630 -1.81 16.87 6.12
CA ILE A 630 -3.03 16.31 5.51
C ILE A 630 -2.78 14.93 4.89
N MET A 631 -3.62 13.95 5.21
CA MET A 631 -3.83 12.76 4.38
C MET A 631 -5.11 12.89 3.56
N THR A 632 -5.05 12.62 2.26
CA THR A 632 -6.20 12.73 1.35
C THR A 632 -6.16 11.69 0.22
N PRO A 633 -7.30 11.18 -0.26
CA PRO A 633 -7.35 10.31 -1.43
C PRO A 633 -6.77 10.97 -2.68
N GLY A 634 -6.11 10.18 -3.53
CA GLY A 634 -5.69 10.60 -4.85
C GLY A 634 -6.83 10.67 -5.87
N ASN A 635 -6.48 10.69 -7.14
CA ASN A 635 -7.40 10.34 -8.23
C ASN A 635 -7.37 8.85 -8.55
N ILE A 636 -8.27 8.40 -9.44
CA ILE A 636 -8.38 7.00 -9.89
C ILE A 636 -7.05 6.37 -10.36
N SER A 637 -6.09 7.17 -10.81
CA SER A 637 -4.75 6.72 -11.25
C SER A 637 -3.67 6.87 -10.18
N SER A 638 -3.92 7.62 -9.11
CA SER A 638 -2.96 7.94 -8.05
C SER A 638 -3.20 7.12 -6.78
N PRO A 639 -2.16 6.88 -5.98
CA PRO A 639 -2.30 6.42 -4.59
C PRO A 639 -2.89 7.51 -3.67
N PHE A 640 -3.08 7.19 -2.39
CA PHE A 640 -3.31 8.21 -1.35
C PHE A 640 -2.16 9.22 -1.34
N LEU A 641 -2.47 10.45 -0.92
CA LEU A 641 -1.54 11.57 -0.88
C LEU A 641 -1.35 12.04 0.56
N PHE A 642 -0.11 12.35 0.90
CA PHE A 642 0.28 13.01 2.14
C PHE A 642 0.91 14.36 1.82
N LEU A 643 0.37 15.42 2.43
CA LEU A 643 0.84 16.80 2.29
C LEU A 643 1.40 17.21 3.66
N SER A 644 2.71 17.38 3.79
CA SER A 644 3.26 17.90 5.05
C SER A 644 3.07 19.41 5.14
N GLY A 645 2.86 19.89 6.37
CA GLY A 645 2.82 21.31 6.70
C GLY A 645 4.18 21.99 6.52
N THR A 646 4.17 23.32 6.37
CA THR A 646 5.37 24.17 6.32
C THR A 646 5.26 25.42 7.22
N GLY A 647 4.26 25.48 8.11
CA GLY A 647 3.94 26.68 8.92
C GLY A 647 3.65 27.91 8.05
N THR A 648 3.14 27.70 6.84
CA THR A 648 2.87 28.71 5.80
C THR A 648 1.91 28.16 4.71
N GLY A 649 1.22 27.05 4.98
CA GLY A 649 0.67 26.14 3.98
C GLY A 649 1.41 24.79 3.96
N PHE A 650 1.55 24.19 2.77
CA PHE A 650 1.97 22.80 2.60
C PHE A 650 3.07 22.63 1.54
N LYS A 651 3.80 21.49 1.60
CA LYS A 651 4.77 21.12 0.57
C LYS A 651 4.11 20.92 -0.79
N ALA A 652 4.65 21.57 -1.81
CA ALA A 652 4.09 21.60 -3.17
C ALA A 652 4.14 20.26 -3.94
N GLN A 653 4.82 19.24 -3.41
CA GLN A 653 4.83 17.87 -3.93
C GLN A 653 4.40 16.92 -2.80
N PRO A 654 3.21 16.28 -2.88
CA PRO A 654 2.75 15.36 -1.85
C PRO A 654 3.43 13.98 -1.96
N THR A 655 3.76 13.38 -0.81
CA THR A 655 4.23 11.99 -0.72
C THR A 655 3.09 11.04 -1.11
N LYS A 656 3.44 9.91 -1.75
CA LYS A 656 2.47 8.99 -2.38
C LYS A 656 2.41 7.66 -1.62
N ILE A 657 1.22 7.25 -1.19
CA ILE A 657 1.03 6.08 -0.31
C ILE A 657 0.29 4.96 -1.05
N ALA A 658 1.05 4.02 -1.61
CA ALA A 658 0.51 2.96 -2.47
C ALA A 658 -0.36 1.90 -1.78
N ASN A 659 -0.35 1.83 -0.44
CA ASN A 659 -0.91 0.73 0.35
C ASN A 659 -2.18 1.07 1.16
N LEU A 660 -2.82 2.20 0.86
CA LEU A 660 -4.15 2.56 1.37
C LEU A 660 -5.22 2.37 0.30
N SER A 661 -6.44 2.09 0.73
CA SER A 661 -7.60 1.99 -0.15
C SER A 661 -7.86 3.29 -0.91
N ARG A 662 -8.29 3.17 -2.17
CA ARG A 662 -8.76 4.31 -2.98
C ARG A 662 -10.21 4.70 -2.69
N SER A 663 -10.87 4.06 -1.72
CA SER A 663 -12.20 4.43 -1.23
C SER A 663 -12.23 5.81 -0.56
N GLY A 664 -11.12 6.22 0.06
CA GLY A 664 -11.07 7.41 0.91
C GLY A 664 -11.96 7.33 2.15
N GLN A 665 -12.24 6.11 2.61
CA GLN A 665 -13.03 5.83 3.81
C GLN A 665 -12.11 5.32 4.91
N GLY A 666 -12.30 5.81 6.13
CA GLY A 666 -11.39 5.56 7.24
C GLY A 666 -11.51 6.62 8.33
N THR A 667 -10.56 6.60 9.27
CA THR A 667 -10.40 7.64 10.29
C THR A 667 -8.93 7.76 10.72
N ALA A 668 -8.54 8.95 11.18
CA ALA A 668 -7.20 9.24 11.69
C ALA A 668 -7.26 9.47 13.20
N VAL A 669 -6.36 8.80 13.93
CA VAL A 669 -6.33 8.79 15.40
C VAL A 669 -4.98 8.23 15.83
N ASP A 670 -4.44 8.65 16.97
CA ASP A 670 -3.28 8.01 17.57
C ASP A 670 -3.63 6.56 18.00
N LEU A 671 -3.04 5.57 17.33
CA LEU A 671 -3.29 4.14 17.53
C LEU A 671 -2.18 3.45 18.36
N ASN A 672 -1.01 4.07 18.49
CA ASN A 672 0.14 3.53 19.23
C ASN A 672 0.48 4.30 20.53
N LYS A 673 -0.11 5.49 20.72
CA LYS A 673 0.10 6.49 21.77
C LYS A 673 1.50 7.14 21.77
N ASP A 674 2.03 7.43 20.58
CA ASP A 674 3.33 8.09 20.39
C ASP A 674 3.27 9.60 20.13
N GLY A 675 2.07 10.18 19.98
CA GLY A 675 1.84 11.61 19.73
C GLY A 675 1.59 11.98 18.26
N VAL A 676 1.46 11.00 17.36
CA VAL A 676 1.13 11.17 15.95
C VAL A 676 -0.23 10.56 15.62
N LEU A 677 -0.93 11.12 14.63
CA LEU A 677 -2.10 10.48 14.05
C LEU A 677 -1.69 9.30 13.16
N ASP A 678 -2.08 8.10 13.56
CA ASP A 678 -2.09 6.91 12.72
C ASP A 678 -3.40 6.85 11.89
N PHE A 679 -3.57 5.81 11.06
CA PHE A 679 -4.72 5.68 10.17
C PHE A 679 -5.42 4.32 10.23
N VAL A 680 -6.76 4.34 10.17
CA VAL A 680 -7.62 3.17 9.98
C VAL A 680 -8.24 3.26 8.59
N ASP A 681 -7.78 2.41 7.68
CA ASP A 681 -8.18 2.33 6.27
C ASP A 681 -9.33 1.34 6.06
N ASN A 682 -10.23 1.62 5.10
CA ASN A 682 -11.41 0.79 4.82
C ASN A 682 -11.69 0.66 3.32
N ASP A 683 -11.53 -0.54 2.76
CA ASP A 683 -11.85 -0.83 1.35
C ASP A 683 -13.33 -1.17 1.10
N GLY A 684 -14.17 -1.17 2.15
CA GLY A 684 -15.58 -1.55 2.13
C GLY A 684 -15.85 -3.04 2.46
N LEU A 685 -14.80 -3.86 2.50
CA LEU A 685 -14.81 -5.30 2.83
C LEU A 685 -13.80 -5.66 3.94
N THR A 686 -12.74 -4.87 4.11
CA THR A 686 -11.72 -5.03 5.16
C THR A 686 -11.38 -3.70 5.81
N LEU A 687 -11.11 -3.75 7.12
CA LEU A 687 -10.42 -2.67 7.83
C LEU A 687 -8.92 -2.99 7.89
N SER A 688 -8.08 -1.96 7.82
CA SER A 688 -6.64 -2.09 7.96
C SER A 688 -6.08 -1.00 8.87
N THR A 689 -5.36 -1.39 9.92
CA THR A 689 -4.64 -0.44 10.79
C THR A 689 -3.24 -0.16 10.26
N ILE A 690 -2.90 1.12 10.19
CA ILE A 690 -1.72 1.67 9.51
C ILE A 690 -1.03 2.62 10.48
N LEU A 691 0.15 2.24 10.98
CA LEU A 691 0.96 3.11 11.84
C LEU A 691 1.87 4.02 11.02
N ILE A 692 2.06 5.26 11.48
CA ILE A 692 2.81 6.33 10.80
C ILE A 692 4.02 6.74 11.64
N ASN A 693 5.21 6.64 11.03
CA ASN A 693 6.51 6.86 11.69
C ASN A 693 6.69 6.15 13.08
N PRO A 694 6.35 4.85 13.21
CA PRO A 694 6.45 4.08 14.47
C PRO A 694 7.84 3.53 14.77
#